data_AF-A0A811VC13-F1
#
_entry.id   AF-A0A811VC13-F1
#
_cell.length_a   1.000
_cell.length_b   1.000
_cell.length_c   1.000
_cell.angle_alpha   90.00
_cell.angle_beta   90.00
_cell.angle_gamma   90.00
#
_symmetry.space_group_name_H-M   'P 1'
#
loop_
_entity.id
_entity.type
_entity.pdbx_description
1 polymer ?
#
loop_
_entity_poly.entity_id
_entity_poly.type
_entity_poly.pdbx_seq_one_letter_code
_entity_poly.pdbx_strand_id
1 'polypeptide(L)'
;MGVSVALLQNNTIDIIMGASSNRTYDVGYSAVLLQLDWIFMLPVPPQIPDSELLLYLLNSVLGLFLLIFLFVFAFVLTWQNLHLRRSCSVRLSLHFFCWILINVVLRSVIGQPSCTRVRVSAKFLKRFLHILLLFSGIFMSTLISASLQSCLTSPLRRPRINTFPDLIKSSISVKISPGGFSLLDGLISKRYVRDLKKVLIVNTSIDELQRQRTNMDPHYGYTLFSNLWSVLARYQANLPQPLFYVSDEIYVTKGMPMTIPMQKNSIYENALSLMINQFHSVGLIELWHRQMYDDMVEARKLNATYQGQQPRNGIFDLEDFYWLWCVYGVGVTISILVFFAEIWHHRRAMKERDGARRPGVACLSIEKGEYECTAMLTKANILLICNLQLLFAYPASNWTVPGVSNVSFIVDKINAERRINAFVIINAYDTSESCLSDEDVRRLSANTTVKLLRPSSKCSNSSGDDNRELLLIRCIPENFKPELFEAMIGCSARKRDIRMLFIWNSEYATATMQSRLKLDKQQKLIFEYCAKMNLLNVIGIYRDYLSEGHFYTFSYFPDFHLERKPLSEDCFPDRISDLKGTAIRCIPDQIHPWSIVWADHNENVQIGGFLTKLLQQFATRNNGTLTFPVTVVPNRFVDIQSWLSLFENNTIDMVCGIIGLLGVNPYLDESATIFPVDWIIMLPIPQRMADSEVYLYMLNSALGLFLLILLFVFSFVLTLESLLLQRHTKREGCLLFISFLTNTVLRGVIGQPSSLRFPHSVRLLKRFLYITLFVSGIFMSTFISASLQSYLTSSLRYPRINSFAELRRAGMKVKISRYEYTLLPAYFEPKTLKWLERVFTVVPSFDELQNQRINLKNRFATTIISPLWSVVSRYQSNLPQPAFYTSKNIYISKGIPMAVPMQKHSIYKKSLNKMIYNAHSVGLTQLWSNQVYDDMLAAKKLNTTVNLVSRRKEQLELRDLYWLWWLYGVGVLLSTLVFFAELWYHKRSTKKAKREQSEENERVEQYELNMQAFRRVALRRQLRD
;
A
#
# COMPACT_ATOMS: atom_id res chain seq x y z
N MET A 1 19.69 31.38 14.66
CA MET A 1 19.19 32.77 14.74
C MET A 1 20.23 33.74 15.28
N GLY A 2 20.39 33.96 16.58
CA GLY A 2 21.30 35.01 17.10
C GLY A 2 22.72 34.97 16.52
N VAL A 3 23.40 33.83 16.61
CA VAL A 3 24.72 33.61 15.98
C VAL A 3 24.68 33.84 14.46
N SER A 4 23.66 33.32 13.79
CA SER A 4 23.45 33.46 12.34
C SER A 4 23.29 34.92 11.90
N VAL A 5 22.57 35.73 12.69
CA VAL A 5 22.39 37.18 12.46
C VAL A 5 23.72 37.92 12.67
N ALA A 6 24.49 37.59 13.71
CA ALA A 6 25.83 38.15 13.89
C ALA A 6 26.79 37.80 12.73
N LEU A 7 26.68 36.60 12.17
CA LEU A 7 27.47 36.17 11.01
C LEU A 7 27.08 36.91 9.71
N LEU A 8 25.79 37.21 9.50
CA LEU A 8 25.32 38.11 8.43
C LEU A 8 25.85 39.54 8.63
N GLN A 9 25.78 40.06 9.86
CA GLN A 9 26.21 41.43 10.20
C GLN A 9 27.73 41.61 10.11
N ASN A 10 28.50 40.53 10.30
CA ASN A 10 29.95 40.49 10.13
C ASN A 10 30.37 40.09 8.70
N ASN A 11 29.45 40.09 7.73
CA ASN A 11 29.70 39.78 6.31
C ASN A 11 30.38 38.42 6.04
N THR A 12 30.17 37.43 6.93
CA THR A 12 30.77 36.08 6.82
C THR A 12 29.89 35.07 6.08
N ILE A 13 28.60 35.40 5.91
CA ILE A 13 27.59 34.60 5.22
C ILE A 13 26.67 35.59 4.48
N ASP A 14 26.35 35.31 3.22
CA ASP A 14 25.50 36.21 2.41
C ASP A 14 24.00 36.02 2.70
N ILE A 15 23.55 34.76 2.83
CA ILE A 15 22.14 34.37 2.98
C ILE A 15 22.01 33.23 4.00
N ILE A 16 21.04 33.29 4.92
CA ILE A 16 20.70 32.18 5.81
C ILE A 16 19.73 31.22 5.10
N MET A 17 20.07 29.93 5.03
CA MET A 17 19.12 28.88 4.64
C MET A 17 18.12 28.59 5.77
N GLY A 18 17.11 29.46 5.89
CA GLY A 18 16.03 29.39 6.88
C GLY A 18 15.11 30.61 6.79
N ALA A 19 13.92 30.52 7.39
CA ALA A 19 12.92 31.60 7.34
C ALA A 19 12.64 32.19 8.74
N SER A 20 12.26 33.47 8.77
CA SER A 20 11.95 34.25 9.97
C SER A 20 10.76 35.16 9.73
N SER A 21 9.88 35.31 10.73
CA SER A 21 8.87 36.37 10.74
C SER A 21 9.36 37.65 11.41
N ASN A 22 10.48 37.59 12.14
CA ASN A 22 10.97 38.72 12.92
C ASN A 22 11.85 39.66 12.08
N ARG A 23 11.38 40.90 11.89
CA ARG A 23 12.07 42.03 11.23
C ARG A 23 12.84 42.96 12.19
N THR A 24 12.97 42.64 13.48
CA THR A 24 13.70 43.50 14.45
C THR A 24 15.23 43.35 14.43
N TYR A 25 15.81 42.67 13.44
CA TYR A 25 17.25 42.55 13.28
C TYR A 25 17.72 43.45 12.13
N ASP A 26 18.85 44.13 12.30
CA ASP A 26 19.41 45.01 11.27
C ASP A 26 20.15 44.18 10.20
N VAL A 27 19.36 43.54 9.32
CA VAL A 27 19.77 42.62 8.24
C VAL A 27 18.82 42.78 7.04
N GLY A 28 19.22 42.28 5.87
CA GLY A 28 18.35 42.23 4.68
C GLY A 28 17.32 41.11 4.78
N TYR A 29 16.22 41.22 4.02
CA TYR A 29 15.13 40.25 4.02
C TYR A 29 14.51 40.07 2.63
N SER A 30 14.25 38.83 2.23
CA SER A 30 13.57 38.54 0.96
C SER A 30 12.09 38.96 0.96
N ALA A 31 11.47 38.89 -0.23
CA ALA A 31 10.04 38.68 -0.37
C ALA A 31 9.50 37.57 0.57
N VAL A 32 8.23 37.68 0.95
CA VAL A 32 7.56 36.68 1.81
C VAL A 32 7.50 35.34 1.08
N LEU A 33 7.98 34.29 1.74
CA LEU A 33 8.07 32.91 1.23
C LEU A 33 6.86 32.07 1.64
N LEU A 34 6.34 32.27 2.85
CA LEU A 34 5.16 31.57 3.39
C LEU A 34 4.43 32.48 4.38
N GLN A 35 3.15 32.21 4.63
CA GLN A 35 2.39 32.80 5.73
C GLN A 35 1.90 31.67 6.65
N LEU A 36 2.24 31.70 7.94
CA LEU A 36 2.08 30.58 8.86
C LEU A 36 1.34 30.96 10.15
N ASP A 37 0.49 30.06 10.62
CA ASP A 37 -0.12 30.16 11.96
C ASP A 37 0.80 29.49 13.00
N TRP A 38 0.77 29.98 14.23
CA TRP A 38 1.48 29.40 15.36
C TRP A 38 0.48 28.82 16.35
N ILE A 39 0.50 27.49 16.49
CA ILE A 39 -0.59 26.68 17.04
C ILE A 39 -0.09 25.68 18.09
N PHE A 40 -1.02 25.10 18.84
CA PHE A 40 -0.77 24.10 19.88
C PHE A 40 -1.09 22.69 19.38
N MET A 41 -0.06 21.85 19.28
CA MET A 41 -0.17 20.40 19.07
C MET A 41 -0.29 19.74 20.45
N LEU A 42 -1.47 19.17 20.75
CA LEU A 42 -1.81 18.55 22.04
C LEU A 42 -1.88 17.02 21.91
N PRO A 43 -1.36 16.25 22.88
CA PRO A 43 -1.39 14.79 22.83
C PRO A 43 -2.83 14.29 22.95
N VAL A 44 -3.19 13.28 22.13
CA VAL A 44 -4.48 12.59 22.22
C VAL A 44 -4.58 11.95 23.61
N PRO A 45 -5.72 12.11 24.32
CA PRO A 45 -5.89 11.53 25.65
C PRO A 45 -5.62 10.01 25.63
N PRO A 46 -4.79 9.49 26.56
CA PRO A 46 -4.40 8.09 26.55
C PRO A 46 -5.59 7.16 26.72
N GLN A 47 -5.44 5.94 26.19
CA GLN A 47 -6.33 4.83 26.49
C GLN A 47 -6.26 4.52 28.00
N ILE A 48 -7.32 3.91 28.56
CA ILE A 48 -7.23 3.35 29.91
C ILE A 48 -6.23 2.18 29.86
N PRO A 49 -5.17 2.15 30.70
CA PRO A 49 -4.15 1.11 30.62
C PRO A 49 -4.73 -0.26 31.01
N ASP A 50 -4.23 -1.31 30.36
CA ASP A 50 -4.70 -2.69 30.55
C ASP A 50 -4.66 -3.15 32.01
N SER A 51 -3.70 -2.66 32.80
CA SER A 51 -3.58 -2.95 34.24
C SER A 51 -4.72 -2.35 35.08
N GLU A 52 -5.28 -1.20 34.67
CA GLU A 52 -6.47 -0.60 35.27
C GLU A 52 -7.77 -1.24 34.75
N LEU A 53 -7.75 -1.94 33.61
CA LEU A 53 -8.95 -2.47 32.95
C LEU A 53 -9.71 -3.47 33.83
N LEU A 54 -9.00 -4.35 34.54
CA LEU A 54 -9.62 -5.27 35.51
C LEU A 54 -10.25 -4.50 36.68
N LEU A 55 -9.61 -3.42 37.14
CA LEU A 55 -10.12 -2.57 38.21
C LEU A 55 -11.38 -1.81 37.77
N TYR A 56 -11.41 -1.32 36.53
CA TYR A 56 -12.55 -0.66 35.91
C TYR A 56 -13.74 -1.63 35.73
N LEU A 57 -13.48 -2.86 35.28
CA LEU A 57 -14.49 -3.92 35.20
C LEU A 57 -15.02 -4.33 36.59
N LEU A 58 -14.17 -4.37 37.62
CA LEU A 58 -14.56 -4.72 39.00
C LEU A 58 -15.26 -3.56 39.73
N ASN A 59 -14.96 -2.30 39.39
CA ASN A 59 -15.67 -1.11 39.89
C ASN A 59 -16.98 -0.85 39.12
N SER A 60 -17.31 -1.68 38.12
CA SER A 60 -18.61 -1.67 37.45
C SER A 60 -19.65 -2.48 38.23
N VAL A 61 -20.92 -2.41 37.79
CA VAL A 61 -22.05 -3.20 38.30
C VAL A 61 -21.75 -4.71 38.36
N LEU A 62 -20.86 -5.22 37.50
CA LEU A 62 -20.47 -6.63 37.47
C LEU A 62 -19.69 -7.06 38.73
N GLY A 63 -18.76 -6.24 39.22
CA GLY A 63 -17.98 -6.56 40.41
C GLY A 63 -18.80 -6.48 41.70
N LEU A 64 -19.77 -5.55 41.74
CA LEU A 64 -20.78 -5.49 42.81
C LEU A 64 -21.56 -6.82 42.90
N PHE A 65 -22.02 -7.35 41.76
CA PHE A 65 -22.72 -8.63 41.69
C PHE A 65 -21.87 -9.81 42.16
N LEU A 66 -20.59 -9.87 41.75
CA LEU A 66 -19.63 -10.88 42.20
C LEU A 66 -19.40 -10.84 43.72
N LEU A 67 -19.30 -9.64 44.31
CA LEU A 67 -19.10 -9.47 45.76
C LEU A 67 -20.32 -9.96 46.56
N ILE A 68 -21.54 -9.62 46.10
CA ILE A 68 -22.80 -10.12 46.69
C ILE A 68 -22.86 -11.65 46.62
N PHE A 69 -22.52 -12.22 45.46
CA PHE A 69 -22.54 -13.67 45.24
C PHE A 69 -21.57 -14.43 46.16
N LEU A 70 -20.33 -13.95 46.31
CA LEU A 70 -19.33 -14.51 47.24
C LEU A 70 -19.85 -14.55 48.69
N PHE A 71 -20.48 -13.47 49.14
CA PHE A 71 -20.99 -13.35 50.51
C PHE A 71 -22.14 -14.32 50.79
N VAL A 72 -23.11 -14.41 49.86
CA VAL A 72 -24.28 -15.32 49.98
C VAL A 72 -23.84 -16.78 50.05
N PHE A 73 -22.93 -17.22 49.17
CA PHE A 73 -22.46 -18.61 49.18
C PHE A 73 -21.63 -18.95 50.42
N ALA A 74 -20.83 -18.00 50.92
CA ALA A 74 -20.13 -18.17 52.19
C ALA A 74 -21.12 -18.33 53.35
N PHE A 75 -22.12 -17.46 53.45
CA PHE A 75 -23.14 -17.51 54.49
C PHE A 75 -23.93 -18.84 54.48
N VAL A 76 -24.38 -19.30 53.31
CA VAL A 76 -25.12 -20.57 53.18
C VAL A 76 -24.25 -21.78 53.57
N LEU A 77 -22.99 -21.81 53.12
CA LEU A 77 -22.07 -22.88 53.51
C LEU A 77 -21.71 -22.84 54.99
N THR A 78 -21.60 -21.67 55.62
CA THR A 78 -21.27 -21.57 57.05
C THR A 78 -22.46 -21.96 57.90
N TRP A 79 -23.65 -21.48 57.58
CA TRP A 79 -24.91 -21.90 58.19
C TRP A 79 -25.05 -23.43 58.16
N GLN A 80 -24.81 -24.06 57.00
CA GLN A 80 -24.88 -25.52 56.87
C GLN A 80 -23.87 -26.27 57.76
N ASN A 81 -22.65 -25.74 57.94
CA ASN A 81 -21.64 -26.37 58.80
C ASN A 81 -21.85 -26.07 60.30
N LEU A 82 -22.39 -24.90 60.65
CA LEU A 82 -22.70 -24.50 62.01
C LEU A 82 -23.96 -25.20 62.56
N HIS A 83 -25.00 -25.37 61.76
CA HIS A 83 -26.20 -26.13 62.13
C HIS A 83 -25.90 -27.62 62.44
N LEU A 84 -24.72 -28.12 62.07
CA LEU A 84 -24.22 -29.45 62.44
C LEU A 84 -23.45 -29.50 63.79
N ARG A 85 -23.21 -28.36 64.44
CA ARG A 85 -22.58 -28.26 65.78
C ARG A 85 -23.49 -27.48 66.72
N ARG A 86 -24.22 -28.19 67.58
CA ARG A 86 -25.33 -27.68 68.42
C ARG A 86 -24.96 -26.64 69.50
N SER A 87 -23.70 -26.21 69.59
CA SER A 87 -23.29 -25.02 70.34
C SER A 87 -21.99 -24.47 69.75
N CYS A 88 -21.91 -23.15 69.58
CA CYS A 88 -20.72 -22.41 69.12
C CYS A 88 -20.75 -20.96 69.64
N SER A 89 -19.63 -20.46 70.13
CA SER A 89 -19.44 -19.02 70.40
C SER A 89 -19.40 -18.22 69.09
N VAL A 90 -19.87 -16.98 69.11
CA VAL A 90 -19.87 -16.03 67.98
C VAL A 90 -18.47 -15.86 67.36
N ARG A 91 -17.41 -15.88 68.19
CA ARG A 91 -16.02 -15.82 67.70
C ARG A 91 -15.66 -17.03 66.83
N LEU A 92 -16.21 -18.21 67.14
CA LEU A 92 -15.94 -19.43 66.38
C LEU A 92 -16.76 -19.50 65.08
N SER A 93 -18.01 -19.02 65.08
CA SER A 93 -18.81 -18.92 63.84
C SER A 93 -18.21 -17.92 62.85
N LEU A 94 -17.70 -16.78 63.33
CA LEU A 94 -16.99 -15.80 62.50
C LEU A 94 -15.69 -16.39 61.90
N HIS A 95 -14.91 -17.14 62.69
CA HIS A 95 -13.72 -17.83 62.19
C HIS A 95 -14.06 -18.87 61.10
N PHE A 96 -15.12 -19.65 61.29
CA PHE A 96 -15.63 -20.55 60.24
C PHE A 96 -16.14 -19.79 59.01
N PHE A 97 -16.70 -18.58 59.17
CA PHE A 97 -17.11 -17.72 58.06
C PHE A 97 -15.93 -17.28 57.20
N CYS A 98 -14.92 -16.65 57.80
CA CYS A 98 -13.72 -16.22 57.06
C CYS A 98 -13.01 -17.41 56.40
N TRP A 99 -12.90 -18.56 57.10
CA TRP A 99 -12.25 -19.75 56.55
C TRP A 99 -12.99 -20.32 55.33
N ILE A 100 -14.33 -20.40 55.36
CA ILE A 100 -15.14 -20.89 54.24
C ILE A 100 -15.15 -19.90 53.07
N LEU A 101 -15.31 -18.60 53.34
CA LEU A 101 -15.29 -17.54 52.33
C LEU A 101 -13.98 -17.60 51.51
N ILE A 102 -12.83 -17.67 52.20
CA ILE A 102 -11.51 -17.63 51.56
C ILE A 102 -11.12 -18.98 50.93
N ASN A 103 -11.19 -20.09 51.69
CA ASN A 103 -10.62 -21.37 51.24
C ASN A 103 -11.56 -22.25 50.42
N VAL A 104 -12.85 -21.91 50.37
CA VAL A 104 -13.86 -22.63 49.58
C VAL A 104 -14.44 -21.71 48.50
N VAL A 105 -15.14 -20.64 48.89
CA VAL A 105 -15.96 -19.86 47.95
C VAL A 105 -15.10 -19.06 46.98
N LEU A 106 -14.19 -18.23 47.49
CA LEU A 106 -13.31 -17.39 46.68
C LEU A 106 -12.44 -18.23 45.74
N ARG A 107 -11.83 -19.32 46.26
CA ARG A 107 -11.04 -20.25 45.44
C ARG A 107 -11.85 -20.86 44.31
N SER A 108 -13.06 -21.38 44.57
CA SER A 108 -13.89 -21.97 43.52
C SER A 108 -14.37 -20.94 42.49
N VAL A 109 -14.72 -19.71 42.89
CA VAL A 109 -15.11 -18.64 41.95
C VAL A 109 -13.95 -18.22 41.05
N ILE A 110 -12.70 -18.29 41.53
CA ILE A 110 -11.48 -18.06 40.75
C ILE A 110 -11.03 -19.34 39.97
N GLY A 111 -11.75 -20.46 40.12
CA GLY A 111 -11.42 -21.73 39.46
C GLY A 111 -10.27 -22.53 40.11
N GLN A 112 -9.78 -22.11 41.28
CA GLN A 112 -8.73 -22.80 42.03
C GLN A 112 -9.27 -24.00 42.83
N PRO A 113 -8.45 -25.05 43.06
CA PRO A 113 -8.85 -26.19 43.87
C PRO A 113 -9.06 -25.82 45.35
N SER A 114 -10.29 -25.94 45.83
CA SER A 114 -10.64 -25.83 47.24
C SER A 114 -10.05 -27.00 48.04
N CYS A 115 -9.35 -26.74 49.15
CA CYS A 115 -8.70 -27.78 49.96
C CYS A 115 -9.67 -28.70 50.74
N THR A 116 -10.98 -28.47 50.64
CA THR A 116 -12.04 -29.24 51.30
C THR A 116 -12.23 -30.64 50.70
N ARG A 117 -11.65 -31.67 51.34
CA ARG A 117 -12.00 -33.08 51.07
C ARG A 117 -13.46 -33.37 51.46
N VAL A 118 -14.38 -33.24 50.52
CA VAL A 118 -15.78 -33.70 50.69
C VAL A 118 -15.81 -35.22 50.70
N ARG A 119 -15.90 -35.83 51.89
CA ARG A 119 -16.13 -37.29 52.03
C ARG A 119 -17.39 -37.69 51.27
N VAL A 120 -17.35 -38.86 50.62
CA VAL A 120 -18.48 -39.42 49.84
C VAL A 120 -19.77 -39.54 50.67
N SER A 121 -19.67 -39.74 52.00
CA SER A 121 -20.82 -39.83 52.90
C SER A 121 -21.45 -38.47 53.30
N ALA A 122 -20.93 -37.33 52.85
CA ALA A 122 -21.48 -36.01 53.19
C ALA A 122 -22.91 -35.82 52.64
N LYS A 123 -23.76 -35.08 53.36
CA LYS A 123 -25.16 -34.77 52.96
C LYS A 123 -25.21 -34.20 51.52
N PHE A 124 -26.23 -34.61 50.75
CA PHE A 124 -26.39 -34.26 49.33
C PHE A 124 -26.23 -32.75 49.07
N LEU A 125 -26.91 -31.90 49.84
CA LEU A 125 -26.84 -30.44 49.72
C LEU A 125 -25.41 -29.89 49.81
N LYS A 126 -24.51 -30.49 50.62
CA LYS A 126 -23.10 -30.05 50.71
C LYS A 126 -22.32 -30.42 49.44
N ARG A 127 -22.61 -31.58 48.84
CA ARG A 127 -22.04 -31.97 47.53
C ARG A 127 -22.57 -31.06 46.42
N PHE A 128 -23.89 -30.82 46.37
CA PHE A 128 -24.52 -29.93 45.40
C PHE A 128 -23.95 -28.51 45.45
N LEU A 129 -23.79 -27.91 46.64
CA LEU A 129 -23.19 -26.57 46.78
C LEU A 129 -21.76 -26.48 46.24
N HIS A 130 -20.91 -27.51 46.41
CA HIS A 130 -19.55 -27.51 45.86
C HIS A 130 -19.54 -27.69 44.33
N ILE A 131 -20.52 -28.43 43.77
CA ILE A 131 -20.70 -28.56 42.32
C ILE A 131 -21.19 -27.24 41.72
N LEU A 132 -22.12 -26.56 42.39
CA LEU A 132 -22.63 -25.24 41.98
C LEU A 132 -21.53 -24.16 42.04
N LEU A 133 -20.67 -24.19 43.08
CA LEU A 133 -19.45 -23.38 43.16
C LEU A 133 -18.52 -23.61 41.94
N LEU A 134 -18.31 -24.86 41.54
CA LEU A 134 -17.45 -25.21 40.40
C LEU A 134 -18.01 -24.69 39.07
N PHE A 135 -19.30 -24.90 38.80
CA PHE A 135 -19.92 -24.34 37.59
C PHE A 135 -19.99 -22.81 37.62
N SER A 136 -20.20 -22.20 38.78
CA SER A 136 -20.16 -20.74 38.93
C SER A 136 -18.76 -20.17 38.69
N GLY A 137 -17.69 -20.87 39.09
CA GLY A 137 -16.31 -20.47 38.80
C GLY A 137 -15.99 -20.52 37.31
N ILE A 138 -16.42 -21.58 36.64
CA ILE A 138 -16.31 -21.69 35.17
C ILE A 138 -17.05 -20.52 34.50
N PHE A 139 -18.30 -20.25 34.90
CA PHE A 139 -19.11 -19.17 34.34
C PHE A 139 -18.45 -17.79 34.54
N MET A 140 -18.09 -17.43 35.78
CA MET A 140 -17.47 -16.12 36.06
C MET A 140 -16.11 -15.97 35.39
N SER A 141 -15.29 -17.03 35.32
CA SER A 141 -14.03 -17.04 34.56
C SER A 141 -14.28 -16.77 33.06
N THR A 142 -15.24 -17.46 32.44
CA THR A 142 -15.57 -17.22 31.03
C THR A 142 -16.17 -15.84 30.76
N LEU A 143 -16.98 -15.30 31.68
CA LEU A 143 -17.60 -13.99 31.52
C LEU A 143 -16.57 -12.86 31.69
N ILE A 144 -15.70 -12.95 32.71
CA ILE A 144 -14.58 -12.01 32.87
C ILE A 144 -13.65 -12.08 31.65
N SER A 145 -13.32 -13.28 31.17
CA SER A 145 -12.52 -13.47 29.95
C SER A 145 -13.15 -12.82 28.72
N ALA A 146 -14.46 -13.02 28.50
CA ALA A 146 -15.18 -12.41 27.38
C ALA A 146 -15.31 -10.88 27.49
N SER A 147 -15.57 -10.35 28.69
CA SER A 147 -15.63 -8.89 28.93
C SER A 147 -14.27 -8.22 28.76
N LEU A 148 -13.20 -8.85 29.26
CA LEU A 148 -11.82 -8.42 29.03
C LEU A 148 -11.52 -8.43 27.52
N GLN A 149 -11.77 -9.56 26.84
CA GLN A 149 -11.54 -9.70 25.40
C GLN A 149 -12.31 -8.66 24.57
N SER A 150 -13.55 -8.33 24.94
CA SER A 150 -14.31 -7.26 24.30
C SER A 150 -13.64 -5.88 24.48
N CYS A 151 -13.24 -5.53 25.70
CA CYS A 151 -12.54 -4.27 25.96
C CYS A 151 -11.17 -4.20 25.25
N LEU A 152 -10.47 -5.34 25.13
CA LEU A 152 -9.21 -5.44 24.39
C LEU A 152 -9.41 -5.33 22.86
N THR A 153 -10.58 -5.67 22.33
CA THR A 153 -10.92 -5.41 20.92
C THR A 153 -11.36 -3.97 20.63
N SER A 154 -11.84 -3.24 21.64
CA SER A 154 -12.27 -1.83 21.51
C SER A 154 -11.87 -1.02 22.76
N PRO A 155 -10.64 -0.47 22.81
CA PRO A 155 -10.11 0.16 24.02
C PRO A 155 -10.84 1.47 24.36
N LEU A 156 -11.13 1.62 25.66
CA LEU A 156 -11.79 2.80 26.22
C LEU A 156 -10.82 4.00 26.29
N ARG A 157 -11.33 5.20 25.99
CA ARG A 157 -10.55 6.45 25.91
C ARG A 157 -11.11 7.53 26.83
N ARG A 158 -10.24 8.40 27.34
CA ARG A 158 -10.60 9.63 28.07
C ARG A 158 -11.06 10.74 27.06
N PRO A 159 -11.90 11.71 27.47
CA PRO A 159 -12.36 12.80 26.60
C PRO A 159 -11.23 13.76 26.18
N ARG A 160 -11.45 14.51 25.08
CA ARG A 160 -10.50 15.50 24.53
C ARG A 160 -10.63 16.88 25.21
N ILE A 161 -9.59 17.69 25.05
CA ILE A 161 -9.46 19.06 25.57
C ILE A 161 -9.63 20.01 24.38
N ASN A 162 -10.76 20.71 24.31
CA ASN A 162 -11.04 21.60 23.18
C ASN A 162 -10.77 23.07 23.51
N THR A 163 -11.01 23.49 24.76
CA THR A 163 -10.95 24.90 25.18
C THR A 163 -9.65 25.25 25.94
N PHE A 164 -9.26 26.53 25.94
CA PHE A 164 -8.10 27.01 26.70
C PHE A 164 -8.25 26.90 28.24
N PRO A 165 -9.43 27.16 28.85
CA PRO A 165 -9.66 26.84 30.27
C PRO A 165 -9.49 25.36 30.62
N ASP A 166 -9.93 24.44 29.75
CA ASP A 166 -9.72 23.00 29.96
C ASP A 166 -8.24 22.63 29.90
N LEU A 167 -7.46 23.25 29.02
CA LEU A 167 -6.00 23.05 28.95
C LEU A 167 -5.30 23.47 30.25
N ILE A 168 -5.67 24.62 30.84
CA ILE A 168 -5.17 25.05 32.17
C ILE A 168 -5.55 24.03 33.26
N LYS A 169 -6.77 23.50 33.21
CA LYS A 169 -7.28 22.50 34.18
C LYS A 169 -6.66 21.11 34.01
N SER A 170 -6.22 20.76 32.79
CA SER A 170 -5.72 19.42 32.45
C SER A 170 -4.30 19.10 32.95
N SER A 171 -3.57 20.09 33.47
CA SER A 171 -2.16 19.99 33.89
C SER A 171 -1.15 19.55 32.81
N ILE A 172 -1.53 19.58 31.52
CA ILE A 172 -0.63 19.26 30.40
C ILE A 172 0.33 20.43 30.14
N SER A 173 1.61 20.21 30.42
CA SER A 173 2.69 21.14 30.09
C SER A 173 2.96 21.20 28.59
N VAL A 174 3.13 22.41 28.04
CA VAL A 174 3.41 22.64 26.61
C VAL A 174 4.83 23.16 26.42
N LYS A 175 5.63 22.51 25.58
CA LYS A 175 7.01 22.93 25.28
C LYS A 175 7.10 24.02 24.21
N ILE A 176 7.98 25.00 24.44
CA ILE A 176 8.28 26.13 23.55
C ILE A 176 9.80 26.38 23.48
N SER A 177 10.27 26.91 22.34
CA SER A 177 11.68 27.27 22.17
C SER A 177 12.03 28.58 22.89
N PRO A 178 13.28 28.80 23.36
CA PRO A 178 13.68 30.05 24.02
C PRO A 178 13.40 31.30 23.18
N GLY A 179 13.76 31.27 21.89
CA GLY A 179 13.50 32.37 20.95
C GLY A 179 12.03 32.55 20.55
N GLY A 180 11.18 31.54 20.81
CA GLY A 180 9.72 31.72 20.74
C GLY A 180 9.17 32.34 22.01
N PHE A 181 9.65 31.92 23.18
CA PHE A 181 9.19 32.43 24.48
C PHE A 181 9.43 33.94 24.64
N SER A 182 10.58 34.44 24.18
CA SER A 182 10.86 35.89 24.14
C SER A 182 10.01 36.66 23.12
N LEU A 183 9.55 36.00 22.06
CA LEU A 183 8.71 36.61 21.01
C LEU A 183 7.26 36.84 21.49
N LEU A 184 6.79 36.09 22.49
CA LEU A 184 5.43 36.20 23.03
C LEU A 184 5.10 37.60 23.57
N ASP A 185 6.03 38.22 24.29
CA ASP A 185 5.83 39.54 24.90
C ASP A 185 5.77 40.68 23.87
N GLY A 186 6.22 40.43 22.63
CA GLY A 186 6.16 41.38 21.50
C GLY A 186 4.99 41.14 20.55
N LEU A 187 4.38 39.95 20.53
CA LEU A 187 3.32 39.58 19.59
C LEU A 187 1.89 39.57 20.18
N ILE A 188 1.73 39.48 21.51
CA ILE A 188 0.41 39.23 22.12
C ILE A 188 0.20 40.06 23.39
N SER A 189 -1.06 40.32 23.74
CA SER A 189 -1.41 41.11 24.92
C SER A 189 -0.85 40.53 26.23
N LYS A 190 -0.31 41.41 27.08
CA LYS A 190 0.35 41.06 28.36
C LYS A 190 -0.54 40.30 29.36
N ARG A 191 -1.87 40.28 29.16
CA ARG A 191 -2.81 39.46 29.95
C ARG A 191 -2.73 37.99 29.50
N TYR A 192 -2.99 37.71 28.23
CA TYR A 192 -2.98 36.35 27.68
C TYR A 192 -1.58 35.69 27.78
N VAL A 193 -0.51 36.47 27.57
CA VAL A 193 0.87 35.98 27.76
C VAL A 193 1.14 35.53 29.21
N ARG A 194 0.53 36.18 30.21
CA ARG A 194 0.68 35.78 31.63
C ARG A 194 0.05 34.42 31.90
N ASP A 195 -1.09 34.12 31.30
CA ASP A 195 -1.77 32.84 31.48
C ASP A 195 -1.13 31.73 30.65
N LEU A 196 -0.68 32.02 29.42
CA LEU A 196 0.17 31.12 28.63
C LEU A 196 1.45 30.72 29.40
N LYS A 197 2.13 31.67 30.04
CA LYS A 197 3.37 31.43 30.82
C LYS A 197 3.19 30.52 32.05
N LYS A 198 1.96 30.13 32.41
CA LYS A 198 1.68 29.09 33.42
C LYS A 198 1.71 27.66 32.86
N VAL A 199 1.45 27.50 31.57
CA VAL A 199 1.32 26.21 30.87
C VAL A 199 2.56 25.91 30.02
N LEU A 200 3.30 26.95 29.63
CA LEU A 200 4.49 26.85 28.77
C LEU A 200 5.77 26.53 29.55
N ILE A 201 6.44 25.43 29.18
CA ILE A 201 7.82 25.10 29.58
C ILE A 201 8.79 25.51 28.47
N VAL A 202 9.79 26.32 28.81
CA VAL A 202 10.88 26.69 27.90
C VAL A 202 11.89 25.54 27.82
N ASN A 203 12.11 24.98 26.63
CA ASN A 203 13.11 23.94 26.44
C ASN A 203 14.53 24.52 26.36
N THR A 204 15.54 23.81 26.85
CA THR A 204 16.94 24.25 26.90
C THR A 204 17.54 24.53 25.52
N SER A 205 17.24 23.69 24.52
CA SER A 205 17.72 23.83 23.15
C SER A 205 16.60 23.67 22.12
N ILE A 206 16.81 24.22 20.92
CA ILE A 206 15.85 24.12 19.81
C ILE A 206 15.95 22.79 19.07
N ASP A 207 17.14 22.18 18.98
CA ASP A 207 17.36 20.92 18.28
C ASP A 207 16.73 19.74 19.04
N GLU A 208 16.81 19.76 20.36
CA GLU A 208 16.09 18.81 21.22
C GLU A 208 14.57 18.97 21.07
N LEU A 209 14.06 20.20 21.03
CA LEU A 209 12.64 20.48 20.80
C LEU A 209 12.18 20.01 19.41
N GLN A 210 13.02 20.14 18.37
CA GLN A 210 12.76 19.56 17.06
C GLN A 210 12.73 18.02 17.12
N ARG A 211 13.73 17.38 17.75
CA ARG A 211 13.77 15.92 17.93
C ARG A 211 12.53 15.41 18.69
N GLN A 212 12.11 16.08 19.76
CA GLN A 212 10.91 15.71 20.51
C GLN A 212 9.62 15.85 19.68
N ARG A 213 9.51 16.89 18.84
CA ARG A 213 8.39 17.05 17.89
C ARG A 213 8.39 15.96 16.80
N THR A 214 9.53 15.63 16.20
CA THR A 214 9.60 14.58 15.15
C THR A 214 9.39 13.18 15.73
N ASN A 215 9.82 12.95 16.97
CA ASN A 215 9.59 11.69 17.68
C ASN A 215 8.16 11.58 18.25
N MET A 216 7.40 12.70 18.28
CA MET A 216 6.03 12.79 18.81
C MET A 216 5.88 12.19 20.21
N ASP A 217 6.69 12.69 21.16
CA ASP A 217 6.65 12.31 22.59
C ASP A 217 5.34 12.77 23.27
N PRO A 218 4.41 11.87 23.64
CA PRO A 218 3.06 12.22 24.07
C PRO A 218 2.98 12.82 25.49
N HIS A 219 4.08 12.90 26.23
CA HIS A 219 4.09 13.46 27.59
C HIS A 219 3.88 14.98 27.64
N TYR A 220 4.04 15.68 26.51
CA TYR A 220 3.98 17.14 26.44
C TYR A 220 3.12 17.59 25.25
N GLY A 221 2.48 18.75 25.39
CA GLY A 221 2.06 19.51 24.21
C GLY A 221 3.25 20.23 23.58
N TYR A 222 3.13 20.64 22.32
CA TYR A 222 4.15 21.40 21.60
C TYR A 222 3.55 22.61 20.90
N THR A 223 4.16 23.77 21.04
CA THR A 223 3.91 24.88 20.09
C THR A 223 4.58 24.56 18.76
N LEU A 224 3.96 24.84 17.61
CA LEU A 224 4.57 24.69 16.27
C LEU A 224 3.87 25.56 15.20
N PHE A 225 4.46 25.63 14.00
CA PHE A 225 3.86 26.34 12.87
C PHE A 225 2.98 25.43 12.01
N SER A 226 1.95 26.00 11.36
CA SER A 226 0.95 25.27 10.57
C SER A 226 1.54 24.38 9.45
N ASN A 227 2.66 24.77 8.84
CA ASN A 227 3.34 23.97 7.82
C ASN A 227 3.96 22.67 8.37
N LEU A 228 4.38 22.65 9.65
CA LEU A 228 4.80 21.42 10.30
C LEU A 228 3.58 20.57 10.70
N TRP A 229 2.45 21.20 11.03
CA TRP A 229 1.22 20.47 11.33
C TRP A 229 0.62 19.76 10.12
N SER A 230 0.55 20.38 8.94
CA SER A 230 0.02 19.70 7.74
C SER A 230 0.82 18.44 7.40
N VAL A 231 2.15 18.48 7.54
CA VAL A 231 3.04 17.32 7.44
C VAL A 231 2.76 16.27 8.53
N LEU A 232 2.70 16.67 9.81
CA LEU A 232 2.44 15.74 10.93
C LEU A 232 1.01 15.18 10.94
N ALA A 233 0.02 15.90 10.38
CA ALA A 233 -1.34 15.41 10.19
C ALA A 233 -1.40 14.36 9.08
N ARG A 234 -0.73 14.62 7.94
CA ARG A 234 -0.57 13.64 6.84
C ARG A 234 0.20 12.39 7.30
N TYR A 235 1.18 12.55 8.19
CA TYR A 235 1.86 11.43 8.85
C TYR A 235 0.92 10.62 9.74
N GLN A 236 0.16 11.29 10.61
CA GLN A 236 -0.75 10.61 11.54
C GLN A 236 -1.97 9.97 10.87
N ALA A 237 -2.36 10.41 9.67
CA ALA A 237 -3.35 9.73 8.85
C ALA A 237 -2.90 8.32 8.38
N ASN A 238 -1.58 8.06 8.36
CA ASN A 238 -1.00 6.74 8.07
C ASN A 238 -0.75 5.89 9.35
N LEU A 239 -0.96 6.45 10.55
CA LEU A 239 -0.89 5.69 11.80
C LEU A 239 -2.23 4.98 12.08
N PRO A 240 -2.22 3.82 12.76
CA PRO A 240 -3.46 3.13 13.14
C PRO A 240 -4.32 3.93 14.12
N GLN A 241 -3.71 4.87 14.86
CA GLN A 241 -4.39 5.88 15.69
C GLN A 241 -3.57 7.18 15.66
N PRO A 242 -4.19 8.38 15.61
CA PRO A 242 -3.47 9.64 15.75
C PRO A 242 -2.95 9.80 17.19
N LEU A 243 -1.73 10.33 17.33
CA LEU A 243 -1.06 10.55 18.62
C LEU A 243 -1.32 11.96 19.18
N PHE A 244 -1.59 12.92 18.30
CA PHE A 244 -1.79 14.34 18.60
C PHE A 244 -2.98 14.91 17.81
N TYR A 245 -3.45 16.07 18.25
CA TYR A 245 -4.44 16.90 17.56
C TYR A 245 -4.14 18.38 17.79
N VAL A 246 -4.80 19.23 17.02
CA VAL A 246 -4.84 20.69 17.21
C VAL A 246 -6.32 21.04 17.47
N SER A 247 -6.56 22.03 18.33
CA SER A 247 -7.89 22.64 18.48
C SER A 247 -7.91 23.98 17.75
N ASP A 248 -8.93 24.24 16.94
CA ASP A 248 -9.08 25.50 16.20
C ASP A 248 -9.25 26.72 17.12
N GLU A 249 -9.67 26.48 18.36
CA GLU A 249 -9.83 27.47 19.44
C GLU A 249 -8.52 27.76 20.20
N ILE A 250 -7.45 26.96 20.03
CA ILE A 250 -6.22 27.06 20.84
C ILE A 250 -5.00 27.36 19.93
N TYR A 251 -4.69 28.64 19.78
CA TYR A 251 -3.55 29.14 19.00
C TYR A 251 -2.78 30.27 19.70
N VAL A 252 -1.55 30.50 19.25
CA VAL A 252 -0.64 31.57 19.74
C VAL A 252 -0.88 32.86 18.95
N THR A 253 -0.83 32.78 17.62
CA THR A 253 -1.19 33.85 16.68
C THR A 253 -1.39 33.26 15.28
N LYS A 254 -2.06 33.99 14.37
CA LYS A 254 -2.35 33.55 13.00
C LYS A 254 -1.71 34.49 11.97
N GLY A 255 -1.40 33.96 10.79
CA GLY A 255 -1.02 34.75 9.61
C GLY A 255 0.36 35.41 9.64
N MET A 256 1.37 34.84 10.33
CA MET A 256 2.72 35.44 10.35
C MET A 256 3.45 35.27 9.01
N PRO A 257 3.91 36.36 8.36
CA PRO A 257 4.73 36.25 7.15
C PRO A 257 6.13 35.75 7.50
N MET A 258 6.68 34.87 6.66
CA MET A 258 8.02 34.29 6.81
C MET A 258 8.91 34.72 5.64
N THR A 259 10.06 35.31 5.92
CA THR A 259 11.04 35.81 4.95
C THR A 259 12.42 35.17 5.16
N ILE A 260 13.24 35.11 4.12
CA ILE A 260 14.64 34.63 4.21
C ILE A 260 15.53 35.81 4.63
N PRO A 261 16.25 35.74 5.76
CA PRO A 261 17.18 36.77 6.18
C PRO A 261 18.55 36.62 5.49
N MET A 262 19.13 37.76 5.12
CA MET A 262 20.38 37.87 4.36
C MET A 262 21.20 39.07 4.80
N GLN A 263 22.42 39.20 4.30
CA GLN A 263 23.28 40.36 4.56
C GLN A 263 22.54 41.66 4.22
N LYS A 264 22.72 42.70 5.05
CA LYS A 264 22.15 44.03 4.81
C LYS A 264 22.72 44.60 3.50
N ASN A 265 21.84 45.04 2.60
CA ASN A 265 22.16 45.50 1.23
C ASN A 265 22.79 44.39 0.34
N SER A 266 22.39 43.13 0.50
CA SER A 266 22.91 42.02 -0.33
C SER A 266 22.58 42.19 -1.81
N ILE A 267 23.57 41.97 -2.68
CA ILE A 267 23.38 41.97 -4.15
C ILE A 267 22.35 40.95 -4.63
N TYR A 268 22.06 39.92 -3.83
CA TYR A 268 21.09 38.88 -4.15
C TYR A 268 19.64 39.25 -3.79
N GLU A 269 19.39 40.31 -3.02
CA GLU A 269 18.06 40.61 -2.45
C GLU A 269 16.97 40.74 -3.53
N ASN A 270 17.25 41.51 -4.58
CA ASN A 270 16.33 41.70 -5.71
C ASN A 270 16.16 40.41 -6.53
N ALA A 271 17.25 39.69 -6.82
CA ALA A 271 17.22 38.47 -7.63
C ALA A 271 16.45 37.33 -6.91
N LEU A 272 16.74 37.12 -5.62
CA LEU A 272 16.07 36.13 -4.79
C LEU A 272 14.59 36.46 -4.60
N SER A 273 14.25 37.73 -4.35
CA SER A 273 12.86 38.17 -4.19
C SER A 273 12.05 38.05 -5.48
N LEU A 274 12.65 38.38 -6.63
CA LEU A 274 12.03 38.18 -7.94
C LEU A 274 11.80 36.68 -8.23
N MET A 275 12.77 35.82 -7.92
CA MET A 275 12.64 34.37 -8.05
C MET A 275 11.56 33.78 -7.11
N ILE A 276 11.49 34.23 -5.86
CA ILE A 276 10.43 33.82 -4.91
C ILE A 276 9.05 34.24 -5.43
N ASN A 277 8.90 35.46 -5.95
CA ASN A 277 7.66 35.94 -6.56
C ASN A 277 7.26 35.12 -7.81
N GLN A 278 8.23 34.69 -8.62
CA GLN A 278 7.99 33.75 -9.74
C GLN A 278 7.58 32.36 -9.24
N PHE A 279 8.20 31.84 -8.19
CA PHE A 279 7.81 30.55 -7.60
C PHE A 279 6.42 30.59 -6.96
N HIS A 280 5.98 31.75 -6.45
CA HIS A 280 4.59 31.97 -6.03
C HIS A 280 3.63 32.05 -7.22
N SER A 281 3.96 32.79 -8.30
CA SER A 281 3.05 32.91 -9.46
C SER A 281 2.88 31.61 -10.25
N VAL A 282 3.88 30.72 -10.23
CA VAL A 282 3.81 29.35 -10.79
C VAL A 282 3.24 28.33 -9.77
N GLY A 283 3.08 28.71 -8.49
CA GLY A 283 2.55 27.83 -7.44
C GLY A 283 3.52 26.77 -6.92
N LEU A 284 4.82 26.85 -7.26
CA LEU A 284 5.85 25.89 -6.86
C LEU A 284 6.03 25.80 -5.34
N ILE A 285 5.89 26.91 -4.63
CA ILE A 285 6.03 26.94 -3.17
C ILE A 285 4.89 26.16 -2.47
N GLU A 286 3.67 26.22 -2.99
CA GLU A 286 2.53 25.43 -2.50
C GLU A 286 2.68 23.94 -2.86
N LEU A 287 3.24 23.63 -4.04
CA LEU A 287 3.61 22.27 -4.41
C LEU A 287 4.65 21.68 -3.45
N TRP A 288 5.77 22.39 -3.24
CA TRP A 288 6.81 21.97 -2.30
C TRP A 288 6.26 21.84 -0.88
N HIS A 289 5.36 22.74 -0.44
CA HIS A 289 4.72 22.60 0.86
C HIS A 289 3.92 21.28 0.99
N ARG A 290 3.19 20.88 -0.07
CA ARG A 290 2.50 19.58 -0.10
C ARG A 290 3.47 18.39 -0.15
N GLN A 291 4.61 18.55 -0.84
CA GLN A 291 5.65 17.52 -0.98
C GLN A 291 6.49 17.32 0.28
N MET A 292 6.61 18.32 1.16
CA MET A 292 7.41 18.26 2.41
C MET A 292 7.21 16.98 3.24
N TYR A 293 6.02 16.39 3.23
CA TYR A 293 5.77 15.10 3.88
C TYR A 293 6.59 13.97 3.28
N ASP A 294 6.59 13.86 1.94
CA ASP A 294 7.30 12.83 1.18
C ASP A 294 8.83 13.08 1.25
N ASP A 295 9.25 14.35 1.22
CA ASP A 295 10.66 14.74 1.37
C ASP A 295 11.22 14.42 2.79
N MET A 296 10.45 14.72 3.85
CA MET A 296 10.84 14.37 5.23
C MET A 296 10.86 12.85 5.47
N VAL A 297 10.06 12.11 4.71
CA VAL A 297 10.07 10.64 4.67
C VAL A 297 11.35 10.12 3.99
N GLU A 298 11.70 10.65 2.81
CA GLU A 298 12.92 10.24 2.09
C GLU A 298 14.19 10.58 2.88
N ALA A 299 14.24 11.77 3.49
CA ALA A 299 15.31 12.22 4.37
C ALA A 299 15.40 11.48 5.72
N ARG A 300 14.55 10.45 5.95
CA ARG A 300 14.44 9.66 7.19
C ARG A 300 14.26 10.52 8.45
N LYS A 301 13.62 11.69 8.31
CA LYS A 301 13.19 12.56 9.43
C LYS A 301 11.83 12.12 9.98
N LEU A 302 11.03 11.48 9.13
CA LEU A 302 9.81 10.78 9.46
C LEU A 302 9.92 9.34 8.94
N ASN A 303 9.59 8.35 9.75
CA ASN A 303 9.59 6.96 9.30
C ASN A 303 8.29 6.67 8.54
N ALA A 304 8.28 6.68 7.21
CA ALA A 304 7.11 6.22 6.43
C ALA A 304 6.79 4.75 6.71
N THR A 305 7.84 3.93 6.88
CA THR A 305 7.73 2.63 7.54
C THR A 305 7.71 2.82 9.05
N TYR A 306 6.74 3.60 9.56
CA TYR A 306 6.27 3.36 10.91
C TYR A 306 5.56 2.01 10.83
N GLN A 307 6.30 0.95 11.17
CA GLN A 307 5.68 -0.17 11.83
C GLN A 307 4.86 0.47 12.96
N GLY A 308 3.54 0.40 12.87
CA GLY A 308 2.72 0.86 13.99
C GLY A 308 3.19 0.15 15.25
N GLN A 309 2.87 0.72 16.42
CA GLN A 309 2.51 -0.16 17.53
C GLN A 309 1.52 -1.16 16.95
N GLN A 310 1.94 -2.42 16.85
CA GLN A 310 1.20 -3.40 16.07
C GLN A 310 -0.22 -3.49 16.66
N PRO A 311 -1.28 -3.65 15.84
CA PRO A 311 -2.57 -4.07 16.38
C PRO A 311 -2.31 -5.34 17.20
N ARG A 312 -2.50 -5.20 18.52
CA ARG A 312 -1.65 -5.76 19.58
C ARG A 312 -0.92 -7.05 19.20
N ASN A 313 0.41 -7.00 19.21
CA ASN A 313 1.24 -8.21 19.31
C ASN A 313 0.79 -8.93 20.59
N GLY A 314 0.13 -10.08 20.47
CA GLY A 314 -0.87 -10.61 21.43
C GLY A 314 -0.34 -11.14 22.77
N ILE A 315 0.74 -10.54 23.27
CA ILE A 315 1.49 -10.88 24.47
C ILE A 315 1.19 -9.79 25.50
N PHE A 316 1.07 -10.18 26.77
CA PHE A 316 1.00 -9.27 27.91
C PHE A 316 2.38 -9.22 28.57
N ASP A 317 2.83 -8.05 28.98
CA ASP A 317 4.05 -7.89 29.76
C ASP A 317 3.77 -7.99 31.27
N LEU A 318 4.81 -8.20 32.09
CA LEU A 318 4.65 -8.32 33.55
C LEU A 318 4.06 -7.05 34.20
N GLU A 319 4.23 -5.89 33.56
CA GLU A 319 3.69 -4.60 33.99
C GLU A 319 2.19 -4.46 33.74
N ASP A 320 1.63 -5.13 32.72
CA ASP A 320 0.16 -5.20 32.52
C ASP A 320 -0.54 -5.83 33.73
N PHE A 321 0.18 -6.67 34.48
CA PHE A 321 -0.30 -7.32 35.70
C PHE A 321 0.06 -6.56 36.98
N TYR A 322 0.54 -5.30 36.92
CA TYR A 322 0.97 -4.52 38.09
C TYR A 322 -0.02 -4.58 39.27
N TRP A 323 -1.29 -4.25 39.04
CA TRP A 323 -2.31 -4.28 40.09
C TRP A 323 -2.59 -5.70 40.63
N LEU A 324 -2.45 -6.73 39.79
CA LEU A 324 -2.54 -8.13 40.21
C LEU A 324 -1.35 -8.52 41.11
N TRP A 325 -0.13 -8.07 40.79
CA TRP A 325 1.05 -8.23 41.61
C TRP A 325 0.96 -7.47 42.94
N CYS A 326 0.38 -6.26 42.96
CA CYS A 326 0.11 -5.53 44.20
C CYS A 326 -0.88 -6.29 45.10
N VAL A 327 -1.99 -6.78 44.54
CA VAL A 327 -2.98 -7.60 45.30
C VAL A 327 -2.35 -8.89 45.81
N TYR A 328 -1.53 -9.57 44.99
CA TYR A 328 -0.80 -10.76 45.39
C TYR A 328 0.22 -10.47 46.51
N GLY A 329 1.02 -9.41 46.37
CA GLY A 329 2.02 -8.98 47.36
C GLY A 329 1.41 -8.59 48.71
N VAL A 330 0.28 -7.89 48.70
CA VAL A 330 -0.51 -7.59 49.91
C VAL A 330 -1.09 -8.89 50.52
N GLY A 331 -1.60 -9.80 49.69
CA GLY A 331 -2.05 -11.12 50.17
C GLY A 331 -0.93 -11.96 50.79
N VAL A 332 0.29 -11.91 50.23
CA VAL A 332 1.47 -12.60 50.75
C VAL A 332 2.00 -11.96 52.03
N THR A 333 2.09 -10.63 52.12
CA THR A 333 2.53 -9.96 53.37
C THR A 333 1.53 -10.17 54.50
N ILE A 334 0.22 -10.11 54.24
CA ILE A 334 -0.81 -10.50 55.22
C ILE A 334 -0.63 -11.97 55.64
N SER A 335 -0.39 -12.88 54.69
CA SER A 335 -0.17 -14.30 55.01
C SER A 335 1.10 -14.53 55.84
N ILE A 336 2.17 -13.78 55.58
CA ILE A 336 3.43 -13.82 56.34
C ILE A 336 3.23 -13.24 57.75
N LEU A 337 2.49 -12.14 57.90
CA LEU A 337 2.14 -11.56 59.20
C LEU A 337 1.27 -12.51 60.03
N VAL A 338 0.29 -13.18 59.40
CA VAL A 338 -0.51 -14.23 60.04
C VAL A 338 0.37 -15.41 60.43
N PHE A 339 1.28 -15.87 59.57
CA PHE A 339 2.23 -16.95 59.88
C PHE A 339 3.17 -16.60 61.04
N PHE A 340 3.67 -15.35 61.13
CA PHE A 340 4.45 -14.89 62.28
C PHE A 340 3.60 -14.74 63.55
N ALA A 341 2.34 -14.33 63.44
CA ALA A 341 1.40 -14.31 64.57
C ALA A 341 1.06 -15.72 65.06
N GLU A 342 0.88 -16.68 64.15
CA GLU A 342 0.72 -18.11 64.46
C GLU A 342 1.99 -18.68 65.09
N ILE A 343 3.18 -18.39 64.57
CA ILE A 343 4.46 -18.79 65.18
C ILE A 343 4.64 -18.14 66.56
N TRP A 344 4.26 -16.89 66.75
CA TRP A 344 4.36 -16.22 68.05
C TRP A 344 3.38 -16.82 69.06
N HIS A 345 2.13 -17.05 68.67
CA HIS A 345 1.12 -17.75 69.46
C HIS A 345 1.54 -19.19 69.76
N HIS A 346 2.11 -19.91 68.80
CA HIS A 346 2.59 -21.27 68.96
C HIS A 346 3.87 -21.33 69.82
N ARG A 347 4.78 -20.35 69.75
CA ARG A 347 5.93 -20.22 70.68
C ARG A 347 5.47 -19.88 72.10
N ARG A 348 4.39 -19.12 72.26
CA ARG A 348 3.76 -18.85 73.56
C ARG A 348 3.11 -20.11 74.14
N ALA A 349 2.32 -20.82 73.35
CA ALA A 349 1.72 -22.11 73.73
C ALA A 349 2.73 -23.26 73.88
N MET A 350 3.92 -23.18 73.25
CA MET A 350 5.03 -24.10 73.51
C MET A 350 5.79 -23.72 74.79
N LYS A 351 5.99 -22.43 75.11
CA LYS A 351 6.44 -22.03 76.46
C LYS A 351 5.52 -22.53 77.58
N GLU A 352 4.23 -22.71 77.30
CA GLU A 352 3.25 -23.32 78.21
C GLU A 352 3.27 -24.87 78.22
N ARG A 353 4.01 -25.52 77.30
CA ARG A 353 4.12 -27.00 77.16
C ARG A 353 5.52 -27.56 77.40
N ASP A 354 6.58 -26.80 77.13
CA ASP A 354 7.98 -27.20 77.25
C ASP A 354 8.45 -27.36 78.72
N GLY A 355 7.54 -27.18 79.69
CA GLY A 355 7.68 -27.73 81.04
C GLY A 355 7.62 -29.28 81.09
N ALA A 356 7.21 -29.95 80.01
CA ALA A 356 7.20 -31.40 79.87
C ALA A 356 8.37 -31.94 79.01
N ARG A 357 8.94 -33.07 79.40
CA ARG A 357 10.28 -33.56 78.97
C ARG A 357 10.32 -34.31 77.63
N ARG A 358 11.24 -33.84 76.76
CA ARG A 358 12.32 -34.56 76.00
C ARG A 358 11.99 -35.73 75.02
N PRO A 359 12.91 -36.09 74.08
CA PRO A 359 12.53 -36.41 72.69
C PRO A 359 13.19 -37.69 72.06
N GLY A 360 13.05 -37.86 70.73
CA GLY A 360 13.97 -38.66 69.89
C GLY A 360 13.76 -38.55 68.37
N VAL A 361 14.88 -38.46 67.59
CA VAL A 361 15.20 -39.09 66.26
C VAL A 361 14.19 -38.92 65.09
N ALA A 362 14.50 -38.66 63.80
CA ALA A 362 15.64 -38.22 62.93
C ALA A 362 15.09 -38.15 61.45
N CYS A 363 15.69 -37.74 60.32
CA CYS A 363 16.86 -36.97 59.81
C CYS A 363 16.55 -36.61 58.30
N LEU A 364 17.39 -36.15 57.34
CA LEU A 364 18.84 -35.96 57.19
C LEU A 364 19.19 -34.66 56.37
N SER A 365 19.87 -34.72 55.20
CA SER A 365 20.49 -33.59 54.46
C SER A 365 20.84 -33.90 52.97
N ILE A 366 21.60 -33.01 52.27
CA ILE A 366 22.42 -33.11 51.00
C ILE A 366 22.00 -32.14 49.85
N GLU A 367 22.89 -31.64 48.95
CA GLU A 367 24.10 -30.76 49.07
C GLU A 367 24.75 -30.42 47.67
N LYS A 368 25.47 -29.27 47.55
CA LYS A 368 26.58 -28.92 46.58
C LYS A 368 26.25 -28.91 45.05
N GLY A 369 27.08 -28.39 44.11
CA GLY A 369 28.44 -27.77 44.09
C GLY A 369 28.80 -27.11 42.72
N GLU A 370 30.06 -26.68 42.50
CA GLU A 370 30.53 -25.79 41.39
C GLU A 370 31.31 -26.47 40.20
N TYR A 371 31.65 -25.68 39.15
CA TYR A 371 32.92 -25.62 38.34
C TYR A 371 32.78 -25.35 36.81
N GLU A 372 33.90 -25.21 36.06
CA GLU A 372 34.07 -24.24 34.94
C GLU A 372 34.34 -24.74 33.47
N CYS A 373 34.19 -23.80 32.52
CA CYS A 373 35.11 -23.44 31.39
C CYS A 373 35.16 -24.14 29.99
N THR A 374 35.69 -23.37 29.02
CA THR A 374 36.14 -23.67 27.61
C THR A 374 35.07 -23.85 26.50
N ALA A 375 35.28 -23.53 25.20
CA ALA A 375 36.23 -22.64 24.46
C ALA A 375 35.83 -22.47 22.96
N MET A 376 36.61 -21.69 22.17
CA MET A 376 36.72 -21.65 20.68
C MET A 376 35.57 -21.01 19.83
N LEU A 377 35.77 -20.43 18.61
CA LEU A 377 36.94 -19.87 17.87
C LEU A 377 36.48 -19.08 16.60
N THR A 378 37.37 -18.29 15.97
CA THR A 378 37.52 -17.95 14.51
C THR A 378 37.23 -16.53 13.95
N LYS A 379 38.30 -15.92 13.36
CA LYS A 379 38.48 -15.28 12.02
C LYS A 379 37.49 -14.20 11.49
N ALA A 380 37.90 -13.19 10.67
CA ALA A 380 39.24 -12.66 10.30
C ALA A 380 39.15 -11.35 9.46
N ASN A 381 40.27 -10.60 9.39
CA ASN A 381 40.71 -9.58 8.40
C ASN A 381 39.94 -8.23 8.29
N ILE A 382 40.56 -7.03 8.14
CA ILE A 382 41.78 -6.52 7.45
C ILE A 382 41.54 -6.28 5.94
N LEU A 383 41.80 -5.11 5.31
CA LEU A 383 42.39 -3.80 5.70
C LEU A 383 41.68 -2.63 4.94
N LEU A 384 42.01 -1.36 5.22
CA LEU A 384 41.54 -0.18 4.47
C LEU A 384 42.70 0.66 3.87
N ILE A 385 42.60 0.94 2.56
CA ILE A 385 43.07 2.08 1.73
C ILE A 385 44.19 3.01 2.28
N CYS A 386 45.31 3.13 1.54
CA CYS A 386 46.10 4.36 1.22
C CYS A 386 47.38 4.01 0.42
N ASN A 387 48.03 4.86 -0.42
CA ASN A 387 47.62 6.03 -1.22
C ASN A 387 48.75 6.44 -2.24
N LEU A 388 48.41 7.29 -3.22
CA LEU A 388 49.29 8.26 -3.94
C LEU A 388 50.28 7.82 -5.06
N GLN A 389 50.76 8.84 -5.80
CA GLN A 389 51.79 8.91 -6.86
C GLN A 389 51.35 8.52 -8.31
N LEU A 390 51.75 9.20 -9.40
CA LEU A 390 52.67 10.35 -9.61
C LEU A 390 52.49 11.05 -11.01
N LEU A 391 53.27 12.14 -11.24
CA LEU A 391 53.76 12.72 -12.52
C LEU A 391 52.96 13.79 -13.33
N PHE A 392 53.69 14.47 -14.25
CA PHE A 392 53.44 15.79 -14.87
C PHE A 392 53.49 15.77 -16.42
N ALA A 393 52.91 16.78 -17.10
CA ALA A 393 53.45 17.40 -18.35
C ALA A 393 52.78 18.75 -18.71
N TYR A 394 53.49 19.58 -19.50
CA TYR A 394 53.16 20.90 -20.12
C TYR A 394 54.08 21.04 -21.38
N PRO A 395 54.02 22.09 -22.24
CA PRO A 395 52.96 23.03 -22.63
C PRO A 395 52.81 23.14 -24.19
N ALA A 396 52.00 24.09 -24.72
CA ALA A 396 52.26 24.88 -25.95
C ALA A 396 51.11 25.89 -26.26
N SER A 397 51.40 27.03 -26.92
CA SER A 397 50.38 28.04 -27.31
C SER A 397 50.82 29.00 -28.43
N ASN A 398 49.88 29.40 -29.29
CA ASN A 398 49.97 30.45 -30.34
C ASN A 398 50.92 30.08 -31.54
N TRP A 399 50.71 30.52 -32.79
CA TRP A 399 50.33 31.86 -33.28
C TRP A 399 49.53 31.90 -34.61
N THR A 400 48.73 32.98 -34.77
CA THR A 400 48.21 33.69 -35.98
C THR A 400 48.03 33.03 -37.36
N VAL A 401 46.89 33.37 -37.98
CA VAL A 401 46.58 33.30 -39.43
C VAL A 401 46.90 34.64 -40.11
N PRO A 402 47.29 34.66 -41.39
CA PRO A 402 46.54 35.49 -42.35
C PRO A 402 46.26 34.77 -43.69
N GLY A 403 45.23 35.21 -44.39
CA GLY A 403 44.81 34.67 -45.70
C GLY A 403 43.42 34.05 -45.64
N VAL A 404 42.43 34.77 -46.18
CA VAL A 404 41.01 34.40 -46.22
C VAL A 404 40.52 34.47 -47.66
N SER A 405 39.82 33.42 -48.08
CA SER A 405 39.06 33.35 -49.34
C SER A 405 37.58 33.64 -49.06
N ASN A 406 36.89 34.30 -49.99
CA ASN A 406 35.65 35.06 -49.73
C ASN A 406 34.42 34.29 -49.21
N VAL A 407 34.47 32.96 -49.09
CA VAL A 407 33.40 32.15 -48.45
C VAL A 407 33.69 31.89 -46.97
N SER A 408 34.94 32.07 -46.48
CA SER A 408 35.24 31.88 -45.06
C SER A 408 34.41 32.81 -44.18
N PHE A 409 34.34 34.12 -44.47
CA PHE A 409 33.64 35.10 -43.61
C PHE A 409 32.21 34.67 -43.21
N ILE A 410 31.39 34.22 -44.17
CA ILE A 410 30.04 33.77 -43.86
C ILE A 410 30.03 32.40 -43.17
N VAL A 411 30.94 31.48 -43.50
CA VAL A 411 31.07 30.19 -42.82
C VAL A 411 31.56 30.34 -41.37
N ASP A 412 32.52 31.24 -41.13
CA ASP A 412 33.07 31.58 -39.82
C ASP A 412 31.99 32.23 -38.93
N LYS A 413 31.15 33.10 -39.50
CA LYS A 413 29.96 33.62 -38.82
C LYS A 413 28.96 32.50 -38.48
N ILE A 414 28.62 31.64 -39.45
CA ILE A 414 27.70 30.50 -39.22
C ILE A 414 28.26 29.55 -38.14
N ASN A 415 29.58 29.37 -38.09
CA ASN A 415 30.31 28.59 -37.11
C ASN A 415 30.35 29.25 -35.72
N ALA A 416 30.34 30.58 -35.66
CA ALA A 416 30.19 31.36 -34.41
C ALA A 416 28.75 31.33 -33.87
N GLU A 417 27.74 31.34 -34.73
CA GLU A 417 26.33 31.15 -34.34
C GLU A 417 26.10 29.76 -33.72
N ARG A 418 26.57 28.70 -34.39
CA ARG A 418 26.64 27.31 -33.88
C ARG A 418 27.79 26.58 -34.57
N ARG A 419 28.60 25.82 -33.84
CA ARG A 419 29.80 25.17 -34.40
C ARG A 419 29.47 24.31 -35.63
N ILE A 420 30.39 24.16 -36.57
CA ILE A 420 30.26 23.25 -37.72
C ILE A 420 31.23 22.10 -37.53
N ASN A 421 30.70 20.87 -37.49
CA ASN A 421 31.50 19.65 -37.32
C ASN A 421 31.66 18.86 -38.64
N ALA A 422 30.84 19.15 -39.65
CA ALA A 422 30.90 18.53 -40.97
C ALA A 422 30.26 19.42 -42.06
N PHE A 423 30.82 19.39 -43.27
CA PHE A 423 30.27 20.06 -44.44
C PHE A 423 29.85 19.04 -45.51
N VAL A 424 28.74 19.30 -46.20
CA VAL A 424 28.32 18.57 -47.41
C VAL A 424 28.21 19.57 -48.55
N ILE A 425 29.06 19.45 -49.57
CA ILE A 425 29.10 20.36 -50.72
C ILE A 425 28.60 19.61 -51.95
N ILE A 426 27.68 20.21 -52.71
CA ILE A 426 27.07 19.57 -53.90
C ILE A 426 27.22 20.47 -55.13
N ASN A 427 28.07 20.06 -56.08
CA ASN A 427 28.47 20.86 -57.26
C ASN A 427 27.29 21.21 -58.18
N ALA A 428 27.35 22.37 -58.84
CA ALA A 428 26.29 22.86 -59.73
C ALA A 428 26.10 21.95 -60.97
N TYR A 429 27.19 21.36 -61.44
CA TYR A 429 27.28 20.49 -62.61
C TYR A 429 28.01 19.19 -62.23
N ASP A 430 27.95 18.15 -63.10
CA ASP A 430 28.69 16.89 -62.91
C ASP A 430 30.20 16.99 -63.27
N THR A 431 30.71 18.22 -63.44
CA THR A 431 32.13 18.53 -63.64
C THR A 431 32.93 18.50 -62.33
N SER A 432 34.27 18.44 -62.44
CA SER A 432 35.20 18.47 -61.31
C SER A 432 35.27 19.82 -60.59
N GLU A 433 34.85 20.91 -61.26
CA GLU A 433 34.89 22.26 -60.71
C GLU A 433 33.75 22.49 -59.70
N SER A 434 34.13 22.91 -58.48
CA SER A 434 33.19 23.32 -57.43
C SER A 434 32.99 24.84 -57.45
N CYS A 435 31.91 25.36 -56.86
CA CYS A 435 31.74 26.83 -56.71
C CYS A 435 32.61 27.43 -55.58
N LEU A 436 33.41 26.60 -54.91
CA LEU A 436 34.45 26.96 -53.95
C LEU A 436 35.82 26.62 -54.56
N SER A 437 36.86 27.39 -54.24
CA SER A 437 38.22 27.06 -54.69
C SER A 437 38.76 25.81 -53.97
N ASP A 438 39.76 25.14 -54.55
CA ASP A 438 40.48 24.07 -53.85
C ASP A 438 41.12 24.55 -52.54
N GLU A 439 41.42 25.85 -52.41
CA GLU A 439 41.94 26.46 -51.20
C GLU A 439 40.85 26.64 -50.13
N ASP A 440 39.62 27.03 -50.51
CA ASP A 440 38.45 27.02 -49.63
C ASP A 440 38.18 25.60 -49.11
N VAL A 441 38.13 24.60 -50.00
CA VAL A 441 37.86 23.20 -49.63
C VAL A 441 38.95 22.67 -48.68
N ARG A 442 40.23 23.00 -48.95
CA ARG A 442 41.34 22.68 -48.02
C ARG A 442 41.15 23.36 -46.66
N ARG A 443 40.86 24.66 -46.60
CA ARG A 443 40.58 25.40 -45.34
C ARG A 443 39.44 24.76 -44.54
N LEU A 444 38.32 24.45 -45.18
CA LEU A 444 37.16 23.79 -44.55
C LEU A 444 37.53 22.39 -44.01
N SER A 445 38.37 21.65 -44.73
CA SER A 445 38.79 20.29 -44.36
C SER A 445 39.78 20.23 -43.18
N ALA A 446 40.44 21.34 -42.81
CA ALA A 446 41.55 21.33 -41.87
C ALA A 446 41.20 20.82 -40.46
N ASN A 447 39.96 21.02 -40.01
CA ASN A 447 39.47 20.60 -38.69
C ASN A 447 38.08 19.92 -38.73
N THR A 448 37.51 19.67 -39.92
CA THR A 448 36.13 19.14 -40.06
C THR A 448 36.01 18.14 -41.21
N THR A 449 35.01 17.25 -41.14
CA THR A 449 34.78 16.26 -42.21
C THR A 449 33.98 16.88 -43.35
N VAL A 450 34.64 17.13 -44.49
CA VAL A 450 34.01 17.62 -45.73
C VAL A 450 33.63 16.43 -46.63
N LYS A 451 32.41 16.42 -47.15
CA LYS A 451 31.92 15.42 -48.12
C LYS A 451 31.46 16.09 -49.40
N LEU A 452 32.19 15.87 -50.49
CA LEU A 452 31.81 16.32 -51.84
C LEU A 452 30.80 15.34 -52.45
N LEU A 453 29.76 15.87 -53.10
CA LEU A 453 28.73 15.11 -53.80
C LEU A 453 28.48 15.65 -55.21
N ARG A 454 28.21 14.75 -56.14
CA ARG A 454 27.75 15.08 -57.49
C ARG A 454 26.27 15.47 -57.47
N PRO A 455 25.80 16.42 -58.31
CA PRO A 455 24.39 16.83 -58.35
C PRO A 455 23.40 15.68 -58.61
N SER A 456 23.83 14.61 -59.27
CA SER A 456 23.05 13.41 -59.58
C SER A 456 23.18 12.26 -58.55
N SER A 457 24.05 12.40 -57.53
CA SER A 457 24.41 11.28 -56.66
C SER A 457 23.36 10.96 -55.58
N LYS A 458 22.84 9.73 -55.60
CA LYS A 458 22.02 9.18 -54.49
C LYS A 458 22.91 8.94 -53.29
N CYS A 459 22.65 9.61 -52.16
CA CYS A 459 23.35 9.31 -50.92
C CYS A 459 23.11 7.87 -50.48
N SER A 460 24.18 7.15 -50.18
CA SER A 460 24.10 5.89 -49.43
C SER A 460 23.53 6.16 -48.03
N ASN A 461 22.71 5.23 -47.53
CA ASN A 461 22.17 5.27 -46.18
C ASN A 461 23.30 5.03 -45.15
N SER A 462 24.05 6.08 -44.81
CA SER A 462 25.05 6.03 -43.73
C SER A 462 24.34 5.92 -42.38
N SER A 463 24.11 4.69 -41.93
CA SER A 463 23.65 4.37 -40.58
C SER A 463 24.71 4.76 -39.56
N GLY A 464 24.58 5.95 -38.97
CA GLY A 464 25.48 6.44 -37.93
C GLY A 464 24.81 7.55 -37.13
N ASP A 465 24.88 7.45 -35.81
CA ASP A 465 24.24 8.35 -34.83
C ASP A 465 25.05 9.65 -34.63
N ASP A 466 25.57 10.20 -35.73
CA ASP A 466 26.53 11.30 -35.68
C ASP A 466 25.79 12.63 -35.52
N ASN A 467 25.68 13.10 -34.27
CA ASN A 467 25.17 14.43 -33.88
C ASN A 467 26.15 15.56 -34.25
N ARG A 468 26.66 15.54 -35.49
CA ARG A 468 27.45 16.62 -36.06
C ARG A 468 26.56 17.71 -36.61
N GLU A 469 26.81 18.92 -36.15
CA GLU A 469 26.21 20.15 -36.65
C GLU A 469 26.67 20.38 -38.09
N LEU A 470 25.79 20.04 -39.03
CA LEU A 470 26.05 20.02 -40.46
C LEU A 470 25.81 21.41 -41.07
N LEU A 471 26.65 21.80 -42.04
CA LEU A 471 26.30 22.80 -43.05
C LEU A 471 26.27 22.12 -44.43
N LEU A 472 25.15 22.25 -45.13
CA LEU A 472 25.01 21.82 -46.52
C LEU A 472 25.18 23.03 -47.43
N ILE A 473 26.13 22.98 -48.36
CA ILE A 473 26.42 24.03 -49.34
C ILE A 473 26.03 23.54 -50.73
N ARG A 474 25.16 24.31 -51.42
CA ARG A 474 24.65 23.97 -52.75
C ARG A 474 24.92 25.09 -53.74
N CYS A 475 25.78 24.80 -54.71
CA CYS A 475 26.02 25.68 -55.85
C CYS A 475 24.78 25.68 -56.78
N ILE A 476 24.26 26.84 -57.15
CA ILE A 476 23.09 26.98 -58.03
C ILE A 476 23.53 27.32 -59.47
N PRO A 477 23.19 26.50 -60.48
CA PRO A 477 23.40 26.83 -61.89
C PRO A 477 22.34 27.81 -62.44
N GLU A 478 22.65 28.49 -63.54
CA GLU A 478 21.80 29.53 -64.15
C GLU A 478 20.46 29.03 -64.71
N ASN A 479 20.34 27.72 -64.94
CA ASN A 479 19.14 27.04 -65.42
C ASN A 479 18.80 25.87 -64.48
N PHE A 480 18.53 26.17 -63.21
CA PHE A 480 18.20 25.16 -62.19
C PHE A 480 16.73 24.69 -62.27
N LYS A 481 16.50 23.39 -62.08
CA LYS A 481 15.17 22.77 -61.95
C LYS A 481 14.94 22.23 -60.52
N PRO A 482 13.77 22.48 -59.88
CA PRO A 482 13.45 21.95 -58.55
C PRO A 482 13.48 20.41 -58.44
N GLU A 483 13.25 19.69 -59.54
CA GLU A 483 13.30 18.21 -59.60
C GLU A 483 14.66 17.65 -59.11
N LEU A 484 15.77 18.36 -59.37
CA LEU A 484 17.12 17.97 -58.94
C LEU A 484 17.34 18.13 -57.42
N PHE A 485 16.38 18.69 -56.70
CA PHE A 485 16.42 18.92 -55.26
C PHE A 485 15.94 17.69 -54.47
N GLU A 486 15.19 16.77 -55.09
CA GLU A 486 14.69 15.56 -54.43
C GLU A 486 15.81 14.62 -53.98
N ALA A 487 16.88 14.47 -54.77
CA ALA A 487 18.06 13.70 -54.38
C ALA A 487 18.72 14.26 -53.10
N MET A 488 18.78 15.60 -52.99
CA MET A 488 19.32 16.31 -51.82
C MET A 488 18.41 16.20 -50.59
N ILE A 489 17.09 16.19 -50.79
CA ILE A 489 16.12 15.91 -49.71
C ILE A 489 16.24 14.45 -49.27
N GLY A 490 16.48 13.51 -50.17
CA GLY A 490 16.80 12.11 -49.86
C GLY A 490 18.04 11.99 -48.95
N CYS A 491 19.12 12.70 -49.28
CA CYS A 491 20.31 12.82 -48.41
C CYS A 491 20.00 13.42 -47.03
N SER A 492 18.97 14.27 -46.93
CA SER A 492 18.60 15.02 -45.72
C SER A 492 17.44 14.38 -44.93
N ALA A 493 16.90 13.24 -45.36
CA ALA A 493 15.56 12.76 -44.99
C ALA A 493 15.33 12.48 -43.49
N ARG A 494 16.39 12.34 -42.68
CA ARG A 494 16.29 12.16 -41.22
C ARG A 494 16.65 13.41 -40.38
N LYS A 495 17.03 14.53 -41.00
CA LYS A 495 17.51 15.75 -40.30
C LYS A 495 16.99 17.02 -40.99
N ARG A 496 15.80 17.52 -40.61
CA ARG A 496 15.21 18.76 -41.16
C ARG A 496 15.79 20.07 -40.59
N ASP A 497 16.55 19.98 -39.49
CA ASP A 497 17.28 21.10 -38.87
C ASP A 497 18.66 21.37 -39.53
N ILE A 498 19.01 20.67 -40.61
CA ILE A 498 20.24 20.96 -41.39
C ILE A 498 20.24 22.41 -41.86
N ARG A 499 21.33 23.12 -41.60
CA ARG A 499 21.61 24.45 -42.18
C ARG A 499 21.95 24.30 -43.65
N MET A 500 21.31 25.08 -44.52
CA MET A 500 21.53 25.08 -45.96
C MET A 500 21.95 26.46 -46.45
N LEU A 501 23.06 26.52 -47.20
CA LEU A 501 23.60 27.69 -47.86
C LEU A 501 23.55 27.49 -49.38
N PHE A 502 22.76 28.32 -50.06
CA PHE A 502 22.71 28.36 -51.53
C PHE A 502 23.63 29.46 -52.05
N ILE A 503 24.49 29.12 -53.01
CA ILE A 503 25.46 30.05 -53.61
C ILE A 503 25.17 30.18 -55.11
N TRP A 504 24.86 31.40 -55.55
CA TRP A 504 24.77 31.75 -56.96
C TRP A 504 26.12 32.31 -57.45
N ASN A 505 26.57 31.86 -58.63
CA ASN A 505 27.81 32.37 -59.26
C ASN A 505 27.60 33.74 -59.97
N SER A 506 26.35 34.19 -60.08
CA SER A 506 25.98 35.49 -60.64
C SER A 506 26.20 36.60 -59.60
N GLU A 507 26.58 37.78 -60.08
CA GLU A 507 26.54 39.03 -59.32
C GLU A 507 25.14 39.66 -59.42
N TYR A 508 24.63 40.21 -58.32
CA TYR A 508 23.27 40.75 -58.23
C TYR A 508 23.25 42.29 -58.40
N ALA A 509 24.18 43.00 -57.77
CA ALA A 509 24.29 44.46 -57.82
C ALA A 509 24.73 44.98 -59.20
N THR A 510 25.50 44.21 -59.98
CA THR A 510 25.91 44.57 -61.35
C THR A 510 24.93 44.11 -62.44
N ALA A 511 23.98 43.23 -62.11
CA ALA A 511 23.05 42.64 -63.08
C ALA A 511 22.02 43.64 -63.65
N THR A 512 21.70 43.48 -64.94
CA THR A 512 20.61 44.19 -65.62
C THR A 512 19.24 43.81 -65.07
N MET A 513 18.25 44.71 -65.19
CA MET A 513 16.94 44.55 -64.55
C MET A 513 16.19 43.27 -64.96
N GLN A 514 16.26 42.86 -66.23
CA GLN A 514 15.70 41.58 -66.69
C GLN A 514 16.40 40.36 -66.06
N SER A 515 17.72 40.43 -65.86
CA SER A 515 18.50 39.37 -65.21
C SER A 515 18.18 39.27 -63.72
N ARG A 516 18.02 40.38 -63.00
CA ARG A 516 17.54 40.37 -61.61
C ARG A 516 16.17 39.73 -61.49
N LEU A 517 15.21 40.12 -62.33
CA LEU A 517 13.87 39.50 -62.35
C LEU A 517 13.89 37.98 -62.63
N LYS A 518 14.87 37.48 -63.41
CA LYS A 518 15.10 36.02 -63.57
C LYS A 518 15.62 35.40 -62.27
N LEU A 519 16.62 36.02 -61.63
CA LEU A 519 17.23 35.53 -60.38
C LEU A 519 16.24 35.56 -59.21
N ASP A 520 15.47 36.63 -59.03
CA ASP A 520 14.41 36.76 -58.01
C ASP A 520 13.37 35.65 -58.14
N LYS A 521 12.92 35.39 -59.37
CA LYS A 521 11.96 34.31 -59.65
C LYS A 521 12.55 32.93 -59.36
N GLN A 522 13.82 32.71 -59.68
CA GLN A 522 14.53 31.46 -59.37
C GLN A 522 14.74 31.27 -57.86
N GLN A 523 15.14 32.31 -57.14
CA GLN A 523 15.27 32.31 -55.67
C GLN A 523 13.92 32.03 -54.99
N LYS A 524 12.85 32.71 -55.42
CA LYS A 524 11.49 32.50 -54.91
C LYS A 524 11.05 31.04 -55.05
N LEU A 525 11.19 30.46 -56.24
CA LEU A 525 10.82 29.06 -56.50
C LEU A 525 11.60 28.07 -55.62
N ILE A 526 12.90 28.32 -55.36
CA ILE A 526 13.71 27.45 -54.49
C ILE A 526 13.27 27.58 -53.02
N PHE A 527 13.04 28.80 -52.53
CA PHE A 527 12.65 29.01 -51.13
C PHE A 527 11.20 28.57 -50.84
N GLU A 528 10.26 28.75 -51.78
CA GLU A 528 8.90 28.16 -51.70
C GLU A 528 8.96 26.63 -51.64
N TYR A 529 9.84 26.00 -52.42
CA TYR A 529 10.03 24.55 -52.38
C TYR A 529 10.66 24.08 -51.06
N CYS A 530 11.64 24.82 -50.51
CA CYS A 530 12.20 24.58 -49.16
C CYS A 530 11.13 24.66 -48.07
N ALA A 531 10.28 25.70 -48.09
CA ALA A 531 9.19 25.88 -47.15
C ALA A 531 8.18 24.72 -47.24
N LYS A 532 7.73 24.37 -48.45
CA LYS A 532 6.84 23.21 -48.70
C LYS A 532 7.45 21.87 -48.24
N MET A 533 8.76 21.80 -48.12
CA MET A 533 9.52 20.63 -47.67
C MET A 533 9.97 20.72 -46.20
N ASN A 534 9.41 21.62 -45.38
CA ASN A 534 9.71 21.77 -43.95
C ASN A 534 11.21 22.05 -43.65
N LEU A 535 11.90 22.78 -44.54
CA LEU A 535 13.33 23.13 -44.41
C LEU A 535 13.49 24.60 -43.99
N LEU A 536 13.47 24.87 -42.67
CA LEU A 536 13.44 26.24 -42.13
C LEU A 536 14.80 26.96 -42.06
N ASN A 537 15.90 26.19 -42.00
CA ASN A 537 17.26 26.71 -41.81
C ASN A 537 17.94 26.92 -43.19
N VAL A 538 17.45 27.89 -43.96
CA VAL A 538 17.88 28.16 -45.35
C VAL A 538 18.33 29.61 -45.53
N ILE A 539 19.48 29.82 -46.16
CA ILE A 539 19.98 31.13 -46.63
C ILE A 539 20.52 31.04 -48.06
N GLY A 540 20.57 32.18 -48.74
CA GLY A 540 21.14 32.35 -50.08
C GLY A 540 22.08 33.55 -50.17
N ILE A 541 23.15 33.42 -50.95
CA ILE A 541 24.09 34.50 -51.29
C ILE A 541 24.41 34.53 -52.79
N TYR A 542 24.59 35.74 -53.30
CA TYR A 542 25.17 36.02 -54.62
C TYR A 542 26.67 36.26 -54.50
N ARG A 543 27.39 36.28 -55.64
CA ARG A 543 28.86 36.37 -55.68
C ARG A 543 29.41 37.65 -55.02
N ASP A 544 28.60 38.70 -55.03
CA ASP A 544 28.87 40.06 -54.55
C ASP A 544 28.27 40.37 -53.16
N TYR A 545 27.87 39.35 -52.39
CA TYR A 545 27.20 39.54 -51.08
C TYR A 545 27.97 40.43 -50.08
N LEU A 546 29.31 40.47 -50.16
CA LEU A 546 30.17 41.31 -49.31
C LEU A 546 30.13 42.80 -49.68
N SER A 547 29.89 43.15 -50.95
CA SER A 547 29.71 44.55 -51.38
C SER A 547 28.24 44.97 -51.30
N GLU A 548 27.29 44.04 -51.46
CA GLU A 548 25.87 44.31 -51.19
C GLU A 548 25.57 44.43 -49.68
N GLY A 549 26.34 43.74 -48.83
CA GLY A 549 26.18 43.74 -47.37
C GLY A 549 25.00 42.93 -46.84
N HIS A 550 24.39 42.07 -47.66
CA HIS A 550 23.12 41.39 -47.37
C HIS A 550 23.16 39.88 -47.69
N PHE A 551 22.22 39.13 -47.10
CA PHE A 551 21.91 37.75 -47.45
C PHE A 551 20.39 37.56 -47.59
N TYR A 552 19.99 36.51 -48.30
CA TYR A 552 18.60 36.24 -48.64
C TYR A 552 18.06 35.03 -47.87
N THR A 553 16.82 35.11 -47.39
CA THR A 553 16.14 34.02 -46.68
C THR A 553 14.62 34.17 -46.81
N PHE A 554 13.82 33.48 -45.99
CA PHE A 554 12.36 33.60 -45.97
C PHE A 554 11.80 33.46 -44.55
N SER A 555 10.74 34.20 -44.24
CA SER A 555 9.89 33.92 -43.08
C SER A 555 8.90 32.80 -43.40
N TYR A 556 8.60 31.98 -42.40
CA TYR A 556 7.64 30.86 -42.51
C TYR A 556 6.35 31.12 -41.70
N PHE A 557 6.40 32.00 -40.68
CA PHE A 557 5.27 32.34 -39.81
C PHE A 557 4.97 33.86 -39.85
N PRO A 558 3.69 34.29 -39.85
CA PRO A 558 2.50 33.43 -39.98
C PRO A 558 2.34 32.88 -41.41
N ASP A 559 2.77 33.65 -42.41
CA ASP A 559 2.70 33.32 -43.84
C ASP A 559 4.07 33.38 -44.50
N PHE A 560 4.27 32.59 -45.55
CA PHE A 560 5.53 32.57 -46.31
C PHE A 560 5.80 33.90 -47.05
N HIS A 561 6.97 34.49 -46.80
CA HIS A 561 7.47 35.64 -47.55
C HIS A 561 9.00 35.69 -47.57
N LEU A 562 9.57 36.27 -48.63
CA LEU A 562 11.02 36.42 -48.78
C LEU A 562 11.54 37.56 -47.88
N GLU A 563 12.71 37.35 -47.30
CA GLU A 563 13.42 38.31 -46.43
C GLU A 563 14.80 38.60 -47.02
N ARG A 564 15.18 39.87 -47.15
CA ARG A 564 16.54 40.32 -47.48
C ARG A 564 17.13 40.98 -46.23
N LYS A 565 18.08 40.31 -45.57
CA LYS A 565 18.63 40.70 -44.27
C LYS A 565 20.07 41.24 -44.41
N PRO A 566 20.48 42.23 -43.60
CA PRO A 566 21.87 42.69 -43.56
C PRO A 566 22.77 41.63 -42.92
N LEU A 567 24.06 41.62 -43.28
CA LEU A 567 25.04 40.68 -42.72
C LEU A 567 25.24 40.80 -41.19
N SER A 568 24.68 41.81 -40.53
CA SER A 568 24.65 41.99 -39.08
C SER A 568 23.62 41.12 -38.34
N GLU A 569 22.57 40.61 -39.01
CA GLU A 569 21.56 39.73 -38.39
C GLU A 569 21.96 38.25 -38.46
N ASP A 570 21.57 37.44 -37.47
CA ASP A 570 21.82 35.99 -37.45
C ASP A 570 21.39 35.29 -38.75
N CYS A 571 22.27 34.44 -39.30
CA CYS A 571 22.02 33.67 -40.51
C CYS A 571 20.97 32.57 -40.28
N PHE A 572 20.99 31.90 -39.11
CA PHE A 572 20.07 30.79 -38.79
C PHE A 572 19.31 30.99 -37.46
N PRO A 573 18.38 31.95 -37.38
CA PRO A 573 17.55 32.18 -36.19
C PRO A 573 16.61 30.99 -35.89
N ASP A 574 16.26 30.78 -34.62
CA ASP A 574 15.32 29.72 -34.20
C ASP A 574 13.87 30.13 -34.52
N ARG A 575 13.44 29.90 -35.77
CA ARG A 575 12.08 30.23 -36.26
C ARG A 575 10.94 29.53 -35.52
N ILE A 576 11.22 28.52 -34.69
CA ILE A 576 10.19 27.84 -33.87
C ILE A 576 10.00 28.56 -32.53
N SER A 577 10.87 29.51 -32.15
CA SER A 577 10.76 30.25 -30.89
C SER A 577 9.59 31.26 -30.86
N ASP A 578 9.18 31.79 -32.01
CA ASP A 578 8.01 32.66 -32.18
C ASP A 578 7.19 32.20 -33.40
N LEU A 579 6.03 31.62 -33.14
CA LEU A 579 5.08 31.14 -34.14
C LEU A 579 4.08 32.23 -34.58
N LYS A 580 4.15 33.46 -34.04
CA LYS A 580 3.30 34.61 -34.39
C LYS A 580 1.79 34.29 -34.44
N GLY A 581 1.31 33.52 -33.47
CA GLY A 581 -0.09 33.08 -33.35
C GLY A 581 -0.45 31.79 -34.10
N THR A 582 0.45 31.26 -34.94
CA THR A 582 0.18 30.11 -35.83
C THR A 582 -0.34 28.90 -35.06
N ALA A 583 -1.34 28.24 -35.65
CA ALA A 583 -2.01 27.08 -35.09
C ALA A 583 -1.19 25.79 -35.29
N ILE A 584 -0.78 25.16 -34.18
CA ILE A 584 -0.33 23.77 -34.15
C ILE A 584 -1.58 22.88 -34.18
N ARG A 585 -1.65 21.96 -35.15
CA ARG A 585 -2.86 21.18 -35.44
C ARG A 585 -2.73 19.76 -34.91
N CYS A 586 -3.61 19.38 -34.00
CA CYS A 586 -3.50 18.14 -33.24
C CYS A 586 -4.80 17.33 -33.20
N ILE A 587 -4.69 16.06 -32.81
CA ILE A 587 -5.83 15.18 -32.49
C ILE A 587 -5.52 14.35 -31.23
N PRO A 588 -6.41 14.24 -30.24
CA PRO A 588 -6.17 13.43 -29.03
C PRO A 588 -6.37 11.93 -29.27
N ASP A 589 -5.55 11.08 -28.64
CA ASP A 589 -5.74 9.61 -28.65
C ASP A 589 -6.88 9.13 -27.76
N GLN A 590 -7.26 9.96 -26.76
CA GLN A 590 -8.23 9.66 -25.70
C GLN A 590 -7.86 8.45 -24.81
N ILE A 591 -6.58 8.09 -24.75
CA ILE A 591 -6.09 7.07 -23.81
C ILE A 591 -5.87 7.73 -22.44
N HIS A 592 -6.59 7.22 -21.45
CA HIS A 592 -6.46 7.67 -20.07
C HIS A 592 -5.19 7.04 -19.45
N PRO A 593 -4.37 7.81 -18.70
CA PRO A 593 -4.69 9.12 -18.15
C PRO A 593 -4.18 10.32 -18.97
N TRP A 594 -3.30 10.14 -19.96
CA TRP A 594 -2.55 11.28 -20.53
C TRP A 594 -3.35 12.17 -21.48
N SER A 595 -4.39 11.64 -22.14
CA SER A 595 -5.31 12.39 -22.99
C SER A 595 -6.75 12.15 -22.53
N ILE A 596 -7.38 13.18 -22.00
CA ILE A 596 -8.73 13.11 -21.41
C ILE A 596 -9.64 14.06 -22.18
N VAL A 597 -10.75 13.54 -22.70
CA VAL A 597 -11.78 14.35 -23.38
C VAL A 597 -13.11 14.17 -22.66
N TRP A 598 -13.78 15.27 -22.31
CA TRP A 598 -15.11 15.26 -21.69
C TRP A 598 -15.98 16.39 -22.27
N ALA A 599 -17.29 16.29 -22.10
CA ALA A 599 -18.20 17.42 -22.31
C ALA A 599 -18.41 18.12 -20.96
N ASP A 600 -18.33 19.46 -20.96
CA ASP A 600 -18.65 20.27 -19.79
C ASP A 600 -20.17 20.42 -19.60
N HIS A 601 -20.61 21.07 -18.52
CA HIS A 601 -22.01 21.39 -18.23
C HIS A 601 -22.73 22.13 -19.38
N ASN A 602 -21.99 22.89 -20.19
CA ASN A 602 -22.52 23.62 -21.34
C ASN A 602 -22.34 22.84 -22.67
N GLU A 603 -22.22 21.51 -22.60
CA GLU A 603 -21.96 20.54 -23.69
C GLU A 603 -20.65 20.74 -24.50
N ASN A 604 -19.96 21.86 -24.30
CA ASN A 604 -18.65 22.14 -24.89
C ASN A 604 -17.63 21.04 -24.61
N VAL A 605 -16.97 20.55 -25.67
CA VAL A 605 -15.91 19.53 -25.57
C VAL A 605 -14.64 20.16 -24.98
N GLN A 606 -14.23 19.65 -23.83
CA GLN A 606 -12.98 20.00 -23.14
C GLN A 606 -11.96 18.88 -23.30
N ILE A 607 -10.69 19.27 -23.46
CA ILE A 607 -9.55 18.38 -23.68
C ILE A 607 -8.48 18.70 -22.63
N GLY A 608 -7.96 17.68 -21.97
CA GLY A 608 -7.02 17.80 -20.86
C GLY A 608 -6.22 16.52 -20.65
N GLY A 609 -5.77 16.30 -19.41
CA GLY A 609 -4.77 15.28 -19.08
C GLY A 609 -3.34 15.75 -19.31
N PHE A 610 -2.39 14.92 -18.86
CA PHE A 610 -0.96 15.20 -18.83
C PHE A 610 -0.39 15.77 -20.15
N LEU A 611 -0.69 15.11 -21.27
CA LEU A 611 -0.02 15.41 -22.54
C LEU A 611 -0.63 16.63 -23.22
N THR A 612 -1.94 16.84 -23.06
CA THR A 612 -2.59 18.09 -23.49
C THR A 612 -1.98 19.29 -22.76
N LYS A 613 -1.72 19.18 -21.45
CA LYS A 613 -1.00 20.23 -20.69
C LYS A 613 0.40 20.49 -21.26
N LEU A 614 1.20 19.44 -21.53
CA LEU A 614 2.53 19.57 -22.14
C LEU A 614 2.47 20.31 -23.49
N LEU A 615 1.56 19.91 -24.40
CA LEU A 615 1.47 20.48 -25.75
C LEU A 615 0.82 21.87 -25.78
N GLN A 616 -0.08 22.17 -24.85
CA GLN A 616 -0.61 23.53 -24.65
C GLN A 616 0.49 24.47 -24.16
N GLN A 617 1.33 24.04 -23.21
CA GLN A 617 2.48 24.81 -22.75
C GLN A 617 3.54 24.99 -23.85
N PHE A 618 3.71 24.01 -24.76
CA PHE A 618 4.56 24.17 -25.94
C PHE A 618 4.04 25.28 -26.87
N ALA A 619 2.74 25.28 -27.19
CA ALA A 619 2.13 26.32 -28.02
C ALA A 619 2.27 27.71 -27.37
N THR A 620 1.84 27.87 -26.12
CA THR A 620 1.88 29.15 -25.40
C THR A 620 3.31 29.69 -25.25
N ARG A 621 4.29 28.83 -24.93
CA ARG A 621 5.70 29.24 -24.77
C ARG A 621 6.31 29.78 -26.05
N ASN A 622 5.85 29.28 -27.20
CA ASN A 622 6.40 29.57 -28.51
C ASN A 622 5.49 30.54 -29.30
N ASN A 623 4.61 31.29 -28.61
CA ASN A 623 3.68 32.25 -29.20
C ASN A 623 2.81 31.65 -30.33
N GLY A 624 2.34 30.41 -30.16
CA GLY A 624 1.42 29.72 -31.06
C GLY A 624 0.12 29.30 -30.36
N THR A 625 -0.83 28.81 -31.14
CA THR A 625 -2.12 28.31 -30.64
C THR A 625 -2.21 26.78 -30.83
N LEU A 626 -2.97 26.10 -29.96
CA LEU A 626 -3.24 24.66 -30.09
C LEU A 626 -4.65 24.46 -30.66
N THR A 627 -4.78 23.74 -31.77
CA THR A 627 -6.05 23.58 -32.50
C THR A 627 -6.34 22.12 -32.85
N PHE A 628 -7.63 21.81 -33.05
CA PHE A 628 -8.12 20.47 -33.33
C PHE A 628 -8.95 20.51 -34.63
N PRO A 629 -8.34 20.25 -35.81
CA PRO A 629 -9.03 20.40 -37.10
C PRO A 629 -10.06 19.29 -37.39
N VAL A 630 -10.02 18.20 -36.63
CA VAL A 630 -11.00 17.11 -36.68
C VAL A 630 -11.89 17.18 -35.46
N THR A 631 -13.21 17.09 -35.64
CA THR A 631 -14.20 17.15 -34.56
C THR A 631 -13.97 16.04 -33.52
N VAL A 632 -13.55 16.41 -32.32
CA VAL A 632 -13.22 15.46 -31.25
C VAL A 632 -14.50 14.98 -30.55
N VAL A 633 -14.88 13.73 -30.79
CA VAL A 633 -16.02 13.08 -30.12
C VAL A 633 -15.54 12.42 -28.81
N PRO A 634 -16.06 12.78 -27.62
CA PRO A 634 -15.60 12.20 -26.35
C PRO A 634 -15.82 10.69 -26.23
N ASN A 635 -14.91 10.00 -25.53
CA ASN A 635 -14.90 8.55 -25.31
C ASN A 635 -14.80 7.71 -26.61
N ARG A 636 -14.05 8.21 -27.59
CA ARG A 636 -13.75 7.50 -28.85
C ARG A 636 -12.25 7.47 -29.09
N PHE A 637 -11.63 6.31 -28.84
CA PHE A 637 -10.25 6.02 -29.19
C PHE A 637 -10.01 6.23 -30.70
N VAL A 638 -8.89 6.87 -31.01
CA VAL A 638 -8.44 7.09 -32.40
C VAL A 638 -7.21 6.21 -32.63
N ASP A 639 -7.32 5.26 -33.55
CA ASP A 639 -6.25 4.29 -33.85
C ASP A 639 -5.12 4.90 -34.71
N ILE A 640 -3.92 4.31 -34.64
CA ILE A 640 -2.73 4.73 -35.41
C ILE A 640 -3.04 4.82 -36.91
N GLN A 641 -3.83 3.91 -37.47
CA GLN A 641 -4.22 3.94 -38.89
C GLN A 641 -5.01 5.21 -39.27
N SER A 642 -5.73 5.81 -38.31
CA SER A 642 -6.42 7.08 -38.50
C SER A 642 -5.46 8.27 -38.40
N TRP A 643 -4.42 8.20 -37.57
CA TRP A 643 -3.39 9.25 -37.52
C TRP A 643 -2.53 9.25 -38.78
N LEU A 644 -2.16 8.09 -39.30
CA LEU A 644 -1.33 7.95 -40.51
C LEU A 644 -2.00 8.63 -41.72
N SER A 645 -3.28 8.36 -41.98
CA SER A 645 -4.00 9.01 -43.10
C SER A 645 -4.18 10.53 -42.91
N LEU A 646 -4.29 11.02 -41.67
CA LEU A 646 -4.31 12.45 -41.38
C LEU A 646 -2.93 13.12 -41.51
N PHE A 647 -1.84 12.39 -41.25
CA PHE A 647 -0.46 12.85 -41.50
C PHE A 647 -0.13 12.87 -43.00
N GLU A 648 -0.58 11.88 -43.77
CA GLU A 648 -0.41 11.83 -45.23
C GLU A 648 -1.20 12.96 -45.91
N ASN A 649 -2.42 13.23 -45.44
CA ASN A 649 -3.25 14.35 -45.91
C ASN A 649 -2.84 15.73 -45.35
N ASN A 650 -1.64 15.88 -44.75
CA ASN A 650 -1.13 17.12 -44.15
C ASN A 650 -2.12 17.83 -43.18
N THR A 651 -3.07 17.10 -42.59
CA THR A 651 -4.20 17.67 -41.84
C THR A 651 -3.86 17.98 -40.39
N ILE A 652 -2.97 17.17 -39.79
CA ILE A 652 -2.44 17.34 -38.42
C ILE A 652 -0.90 17.38 -38.46
N ASP A 653 -0.30 18.09 -37.50
CA ASP A 653 1.15 18.23 -37.34
C ASP A 653 1.72 17.22 -36.33
N MET A 654 0.93 16.88 -35.31
CA MET A 654 1.24 15.88 -34.27
C MET A 654 -0.04 15.36 -33.59
N VAL A 655 0.08 14.33 -32.74
CA VAL A 655 -1.03 13.73 -31.99
C VAL A 655 -0.94 14.14 -30.52
N CYS A 656 -2.04 14.55 -29.90
CA CYS A 656 -2.18 14.71 -28.44
C CYS A 656 -2.38 13.33 -27.77
N GLY A 657 -1.41 12.43 -27.99
CA GLY A 657 -1.40 11.03 -27.59
C GLY A 657 0.01 10.45 -27.66
N ILE A 658 0.20 9.19 -27.27
CA ILE A 658 1.53 8.56 -27.24
C ILE A 658 1.65 7.28 -28.07
N ILE A 659 2.86 7.02 -28.54
CA ILE A 659 3.29 5.75 -29.15
C ILE A 659 4.50 5.21 -28.39
N GLY A 660 4.60 3.88 -28.27
CA GLY A 660 5.77 3.22 -27.70
C GLY A 660 6.85 3.03 -28.75
N LEU A 661 8.09 3.44 -28.47
CA LEU A 661 9.20 3.34 -29.43
C LEU A 661 9.61 1.87 -29.59
N LEU A 662 9.04 1.20 -30.59
CA LEU A 662 9.27 -0.23 -30.90
C LEU A 662 10.25 -0.46 -32.06
N GLY A 663 10.86 0.60 -32.57
CA GLY A 663 11.78 0.58 -33.69
C GLY A 663 11.64 1.85 -34.54
N VAL A 664 12.42 1.97 -35.61
CA VAL A 664 12.32 3.13 -36.52
C VAL A 664 11.08 2.96 -37.40
N ASN A 665 10.00 3.67 -37.07
CA ASN A 665 8.79 3.73 -37.89
C ASN A 665 9.08 4.45 -39.23
N PRO A 666 8.80 3.86 -40.40
CA PRO A 666 9.07 4.51 -41.68
C PRO A 666 8.01 5.56 -42.09
N TYR A 667 6.87 5.64 -41.39
CA TYR A 667 5.71 6.47 -41.80
C TYR A 667 5.51 7.76 -40.98
N LEU A 668 6.00 7.81 -39.73
CA LEU A 668 5.86 8.97 -38.82
C LEU A 668 7.19 9.32 -38.14
N ASP A 669 7.24 10.46 -37.45
CA ASP A 669 8.34 10.84 -36.58
C ASP A 669 7.93 10.77 -35.10
N GLU A 670 8.89 10.51 -34.21
CA GLU A 670 8.65 10.32 -32.78
C GLU A 670 9.45 11.35 -31.96
N SER A 671 8.88 11.89 -30.89
CA SER A 671 9.59 12.77 -29.95
C SER A 671 10.63 12.02 -29.10
N ALA A 672 11.38 12.77 -28.29
CA ALA A 672 12.12 12.20 -27.16
C ALA A 672 11.15 11.53 -26.16
N THR A 673 11.65 10.53 -25.42
CA THR A 673 10.89 9.75 -24.44
C THR A 673 10.33 10.63 -23.33
N ILE A 674 9.00 10.66 -23.18
CA ILE A 674 8.31 11.44 -22.16
C ILE A 674 8.27 10.70 -20.82
N PHE A 675 8.09 9.38 -20.83
CA PHE A 675 8.23 8.51 -19.66
C PHE A 675 8.27 7.02 -20.06
N PRO A 676 8.84 6.14 -19.22
CA PRO A 676 8.70 4.68 -19.34
C PRO A 676 7.34 4.21 -18.78
N VAL A 677 6.78 3.15 -19.39
CA VAL A 677 5.50 2.53 -18.98
C VAL A 677 5.68 1.03 -18.78
N ASP A 678 5.16 0.49 -17.68
CA ASP A 678 5.00 -0.95 -17.51
C ASP A 678 3.61 -1.37 -18.00
N TRP A 679 3.55 -2.44 -18.79
CA TRP A 679 2.30 -3.05 -19.23
C TRP A 679 2.04 -4.29 -18.37
N ILE A 680 1.00 -4.23 -17.54
CA ILE A 680 0.76 -5.18 -16.44
C ILE A 680 -0.68 -5.70 -16.45
N ILE A 681 -0.98 -6.67 -15.58
CA ILE A 681 -2.32 -7.26 -15.47
C ILE A 681 -2.98 -6.81 -14.16
N MET A 682 -4.13 -6.16 -14.29
CA MET A 682 -5.01 -5.79 -13.19
C MET A 682 -5.89 -7.00 -12.84
N LEU A 683 -5.66 -7.59 -11.67
CA LEU A 683 -6.33 -8.79 -11.18
C LEU A 683 -7.39 -8.41 -10.14
N PRO A 684 -8.63 -8.93 -10.22
CA PRO A 684 -9.62 -8.70 -9.17
C PRO A 684 -9.12 -9.32 -7.85
N ILE A 685 -9.30 -8.60 -6.74
CA ILE A 685 -8.90 -9.13 -5.43
C ILE A 685 -9.69 -10.41 -5.14
N PRO A 686 -9.03 -11.49 -4.67
CA PRO A 686 -9.71 -12.75 -4.38
C PRO A 686 -10.92 -12.54 -3.48
N GLN A 687 -12.03 -13.17 -3.85
CA GLN A 687 -13.26 -13.11 -3.09
C GLN A 687 -13.04 -13.67 -1.68
N ARG A 688 -13.88 -13.23 -0.74
CA ARG A 688 -13.99 -13.89 0.56
C ARG A 688 -14.51 -15.30 0.33
N MET A 689 -14.06 -16.25 1.14
CA MET A 689 -14.75 -17.54 1.24
C MET A 689 -16.17 -17.29 1.74
N ALA A 690 -17.14 -18.10 1.32
CA ALA A 690 -18.50 -17.95 1.83
C ALA A 690 -18.53 -18.33 3.33
N ASP A 691 -19.36 -17.66 4.13
CA ASP A 691 -19.42 -17.93 5.58
C ASP A 691 -19.85 -19.39 5.86
N SER A 692 -20.59 -20.01 4.95
CA SER A 692 -20.91 -21.45 4.99
C SER A 692 -19.71 -22.36 4.71
N GLU A 693 -18.75 -21.95 3.89
CA GLU A 693 -17.54 -22.72 3.58
C GLU A 693 -16.55 -22.74 4.76
N VAL A 694 -16.63 -21.76 5.68
CA VAL A 694 -15.76 -21.70 6.88
C VAL A 694 -15.89 -22.98 7.72
N TYR A 695 -17.10 -23.53 7.88
CA TYR A 695 -17.33 -24.78 8.60
C TYR A 695 -16.64 -25.98 7.93
N LEU A 696 -16.69 -26.04 6.59
CA LEU A 696 -16.03 -27.10 5.80
C LEU A 696 -14.50 -26.94 5.83
N TYR A 697 -13.99 -25.71 5.76
CA TYR A 697 -12.58 -25.38 5.89
C TYR A 697 -12.04 -25.77 7.28
N MET A 698 -12.78 -25.49 8.35
CA MET A 698 -12.42 -25.92 9.71
C MET A 698 -12.37 -27.45 9.83
N LEU A 699 -13.34 -28.17 9.24
CA LEU A 699 -13.37 -29.63 9.26
C LEU A 699 -12.24 -30.26 8.43
N ASN A 700 -11.84 -29.64 7.32
CA ASN A 700 -10.72 -30.07 6.48
C ASN A 700 -9.35 -29.57 6.98
N SER A 701 -9.31 -28.81 8.07
CA SER A 701 -8.08 -28.35 8.71
C SER A 701 -7.52 -29.38 9.70
N ALA A 702 -6.32 -29.11 10.24
CA ALA A 702 -5.74 -29.89 11.34
C ALA A 702 -6.68 -30.03 12.56
N LEU A 703 -7.65 -29.14 12.75
CA LEU A 703 -8.62 -29.19 13.85
C LEU A 703 -9.62 -30.33 13.69
N GLY A 704 -10.14 -30.54 12.47
CA GLY A 704 -11.03 -31.66 12.18
C GLY A 704 -10.30 -33.00 12.24
N LEU A 705 -9.04 -33.04 11.81
CA LEU A 705 -8.16 -34.20 11.98
C LEU A 705 -7.94 -34.52 13.47
N PHE A 706 -7.63 -33.54 14.30
CA PHE A 706 -7.48 -33.73 15.75
C PHE A 706 -8.77 -34.21 16.41
N LEU A 707 -9.92 -33.64 16.04
CA LEU A 707 -11.24 -34.08 16.52
C LEU A 707 -11.52 -35.54 16.14
N LEU A 708 -11.21 -35.95 14.91
CA LEU A 708 -11.39 -37.34 14.45
C LEU A 708 -10.48 -38.30 15.23
N ILE A 709 -9.21 -37.94 15.43
CA ILE A 709 -8.27 -38.71 16.26
C ILE A 709 -8.79 -38.84 17.70
N LEU A 710 -9.28 -37.75 18.31
CA LEU A 710 -9.83 -37.74 19.67
C LEU A 710 -11.03 -38.68 19.79
N LEU A 711 -11.99 -38.60 18.86
CA LEU A 711 -13.16 -39.48 18.79
C LEU A 711 -12.74 -40.95 18.66
N PHE A 712 -11.78 -41.26 17.79
CA PHE A 712 -11.30 -42.62 17.57
C PHE A 712 -10.60 -43.18 18.81
N VAL A 713 -9.65 -42.45 19.39
CA VAL A 713 -8.84 -42.90 20.54
C VAL A 713 -9.71 -43.16 21.77
N PHE A 714 -10.61 -42.24 22.13
CA PHE A 714 -11.49 -42.45 23.29
C PHE A 714 -12.46 -43.62 23.07
N SER A 715 -12.99 -43.81 21.85
CA SER A 715 -13.87 -44.92 21.53
C SER A 715 -13.14 -46.26 21.58
N PHE A 716 -11.91 -46.30 21.04
CA PHE A 716 -11.06 -47.48 21.08
C PHE A 716 -10.70 -47.87 22.52
N VAL A 717 -10.23 -46.93 23.33
CA VAL A 717 -9.89 -47.19 24.75
C VAL A 717 -11.09 -47.67 25.56
N LEU A 718 -12.29 -47.10 25.35
CA LEU A 718 -13.52 -47.57 26.01
C LEU A 718 -13.94 -48.97 25.55
N THR A 719 -13.78 -49.31 24.26
CA THR A 719 -14.00 -50.70 23.82
C THR A 719 -12.99 -51.67 24.43
N LEU A 720 -11.71 -51.30 24.46
CA LEU A 720 -10.62 -52.14 24.97
C LEU A 720 -10.83 -52.44 26.46
N GLU A 721 -11.26 -51.44 27.23
CA GLU A 721 -11.69 -51.62 28.63
C GLU A 721 -12.91 -52.55 28.74
N SER A 722 -13.95 -52.37 27.93
CA SER A 722 -15.14 -53.25 27.99
C SER A 722 -14.83 -54.71 27.63
N LEU A 723 -13.98 -54.94 26.62
CA LEU A 723 -13.61 -56.26 26.13
C LEU A 723 -12.71 -57.00 27.13
N LEU A 724 -11.70 -56.31 27.68
CA LEU A 724 -10.82 -56.88 28.71
C LEU A 724 -11.55 -57.19 30.03
N LEU A 725 -12.53 -56.36 30.41
CA LEU A 725 -13.15 -56.46 31.75
C LEU A 725 -14.43 -57.28 31.83
N GLN A 726 -15.18 -57.44 30.73
CA GLN A 726 -16.48 -58.13 30.73
C GLN A 726 -16.49 -59.44 29.92
N ARG A 727 -15.36 -59.87 29.33
CA ARG A 727 -15.24 -61.12 28.52
C ARG A 727 -16.27 -61.23 27.36
N HIS A 728 -16.65 -60.09 26.77
CA HIS A 728 -17.51 -60.07 25.58
C HIS A 728 -16.85 -60.75 24.37
N THR A 729 -17.67 -61.28 23.48
CA THR A 729 -17.20 -62.08 22.33
C THR A 729 -16.59 -61.15 21.28
N LYS A 730 -15.49 -61.56 20.61
CA LYS A 730 -14.81 -60.72 19.58
C LYS A 730 -15.77 -60.15 18.51
N ARG A 731 -16.86 -60.85 18.20
CA ARG A 731 -17.89 -60.45 17.22
C ARG A 731 -18.75 -59.25 17.67
N GLU A 732 -18.82 -58.97 18.97
CA GLU A 732 -19.62 -57.87 19.55
C GLU A 732 -18.82 -56.54 19.61
N GLY A 733 -17.49 -56.61 19.59
CA GLY A 733 -16.60 -55.45 19.78
C GLY A 733 -16.80 -54.30 18.79
N CYS A 734 -17.21 -54.59 17.55
CA CYS A 734 -17.46 -53.55 16.54
C CYS A 734 -18.77 -52.77 16.83
N LEU A 735 -19.82 -53.46 17.28
CA LEU A 735 -21.07 -52.81 17.72
C LEU A 735 -20.86 -52.01 19.00
N LEU A 736 -20.04 -52.53 19.93
CA LEU A 736 -19.59 -51.78 21.11
C LEU A 736 -18.81 -50.52 20.72
N PHE A 737 -17.92 -50.59 19.71
CA PHE A 737 -17.19 -49.42 19.21
C PHE A 737 -18.13 -48.33 18.69
N ILE A 738 -19.07 -48.70 17.81
CA ILE A 738 -20.05 -47.76 17.25
C ILE A 738 -20.94 -47.17 18.35
N SER A 739 -21.35 -47.98 19.34
CA SER A 739 -22.15 -47.52 20.48
C SER A 739 -21.41 -46.56 21.41
N PHE A 740 -20.15 -46.86 21.77
CA PHE A 740 -19.34 -45.93 22.57
C PHE A 740 -19.02 -44.65 21.79
N LEU A 741 -18.67 -44.76 20.51
CA LEU A 741 -18.41 -43.61 19.63
C LEU A 741 -19.62 -42.67 19.58
N THR A 742 -20.81 -43.19 19.26
CA THR A 742 -22.02 -42.37 19.05
C THR A 742 -22.70 -41.91 20.34
N ASN A 743 -22.91 -42.80 21.31
CA ASN A 743 -23.70 -42.47 22.51
C ASN A 743 -22.88 -41.91 23.67
N THR A 744 -21.56 -42.09 23.66
CA THR A 744 -20.69 -41.73 24.80
C THR A 744 -19.64 -40.69 24.42
N VAL A 745 -18.79 -41.00 23.44
CA VAL A 745 -17.61 -40.17 23.09
C VAL A 745 -18.03 -38.93 22.30
N LEU A 746 -18.82 -39.08 21.24
CA LEU A 746 -19.31 -37.95 20.43
C LEU A 746 -20.17 -37.00 21.27
N ARG A 747 -21.08 -37.53 22.10
CA ARG A 747 -21.87 -36.72 23.04
C ARG A 747 -20.98 -36.00 24.06
N GLY A 748 -20.00 -36.69 24.64
CA GLY A 748 -19.03 -36.09 25.57
C GLY A 748 -18.22 -34.95 24.94
N VAL A 749 -17.70 -35.14 23.72
CA VAL A 749 -16.92 -34.13 22.99
C VAL A 749 -17.77 -32.92 22.58
N ILE A 750 -19.05 -33.10 22.29
CA ILE A 750 -20.01 -32.02 21.96
C ILE A 750 -20.63 -31.39 23.24
N GLY A 751 -20.35 -31.93 24.43
CA GLY A 751 -20.90 -31.43 25.70
C GLY A 751 -22.35 -31.86 25.98
N GLN A 752 -22.89 -32.83 25.24
CA GLN A 752 -24.24 -33.37 25.48
C GLN A 752 -24.26 -34.42 26.60
N PRO A 753 -25.33 -34.49 27.41
CA PRO A 753 -25.46 -35.49 28.46
C PRO A 753 -25.59 -36.91 27.89
N SER A 754 -24.86 -37.86 28.48
CA SER A 754 -24.94 -39.29 28.19
C SER A 754 -25.49 -40.08 29.39
N SER A 755 -26.47 -40.94 29.15
CA SER A 755 -27.21 -41.66 30.19
C SER A 755 -26.49 -42.95 30.63
N LEU A 756 -25.40 -42.80 31.39
CA LEU A 756 -24.61 -43.91 31.91
C LEU A 756 -25.21 -44.46 33.22
N ARG A 757 -25.69 -45.71 33.21
CA ARG A 757 -26.11 -46.44 34.42
C ARG A 757 -24.87 -46.96 35.15
N PHE A 758 -24.56 -46.41 36.32
CA PHE A 758 -23.42 -46.83 37.14
C PHE A 758 -23.82 -47.94 38.14
N PRO A 759 -23.38 -49.20 37.98
CA PRO A 759 -23.36 -50.13 39.11
C PRO A 759 -22.38 -49.62 40.17
N HIS A 760 -22.63 -49.86 41.46
CA HIS A 760 -21.82 -49.23 42.52
C HIS A 760 -20.32 -49.60 42.52
N SER A 761 -19.94 -50.69 41.83
CA SER A 761 -18.59 -51.28 41.82
C SER A 761 -17.75 -50.95 40.56
N VAL A 762 -17.87 -49.74 39.98
CA VAL A 762 -17.03 -49.34 38.83
C VAL A 762 -15.58 -49.05 39.25
N ARG A 763 -14.61 -49.66 38.53
CA ARG A 763 -13.17 -49.41 38.71
C ARG A 763 -12.80 -47.94 38.46
N LEU A 764 -11.80 -47.44 39.20
CA LEU A 764 -11.35 -46.04 39.13
C LEU A 764 -11.01 -45.57 37.71
N LEU A 765 -10.39 -46.43 36.90
CA LEU A 765 -10.00 -46.15 35.51
C LEU A 765 -11.17 -45.66 34.64
N LYS A 766 -12.35 -46.30 34.72
CA LYS A 766 -13.51 -45.92 33.90
C LYS A 766 -14.08 -44.56 34.32
N ARG A 767 -14.04 -44.24 35.61
CA ARG A 767 -14.41 -42.90 36.13
C ARG A 767 -13.41 -41.84 35.67
N PHE A 768 -12.11 -42.14 35.69
CA PHE A 768 -11.08 -41.26 35.18
C PHE A 768 -11.30 -40.97 33.68
N LEU A 769 -11.47 -42.00 32.84
CA LEU A 769 -11.72 -41.85 31.40
C LEU A 769 -12.92 -40.96 31.09
N TYR A 770 -14.04 -41.08 31.82
CA TYR A 770 -15.20 -40.20 31.63
C TYR A 770 -14.95 -38.75 32.11
N ILE A 771 -14.14 -38.55 33.15
CA ILE A 771 -13.73 -37.20 33.58
C ILE A 771 -12.80 -36.57 32.53
N THR A 772 -11.83 -37.32 32.00
CA THR A 772 -10.94 -36.85 30.92
C THR A 772 -11.72 -36.53 29.65
N LEU A 773 -12.72 -37.35 29.29
CA LEU A 773 -13.62 -37.11 28.15
C LEU A 773 -14.49 -35.86 28.33
N PHE A 774 -14.96 -35.58 29.55
CA PHE A 774 -15.71 -34.36 29.87
C PHE A 774 -14.82 -33.11 29.76
N VAL A 775 -13.59 -33.18 30.27
CA VAL A 775 -12.62 -32.07 30.18
C VAL A 775 -12.16 -31.84 28.73
N SER A 776 -11.93 -32.90 27.95
CA SER A 776 -11.57 -32.77 26.53
C SER A 776 -12.73 -32.24 25.68
N GLY A 777 -13.98 -32.57 26.01
CA GLY A 777 -15.16 -31.98 25.39
C GLY A 777 -15.29 -30.48 25.65
N ILE A 778 -15.08 -30.03 26.90
CA ILE A 778 -15.01 -28.59 27.22
C ILE A 778 -13.93 -27.89 26.40
N PHE A 779 -12.72 -28.45 26.36
CA PHE A 779 -11.59 -27.89 25.59
C PHE A 779 -11.88 -27.83 24.08
N MET A 780 -12.44 -28.88 23.48
CA MET A 780 -12.79 -28.89 22.06
C MET A 780 -13.90 -27.88 21.74
N SER A 781 -14.91 -27.78 22.61
CA SER A 781 -16.00 -26.81 22.45
C SER A 781 -15.50 -25.37 22.51
N THR A 782 -14.62 -25.02 23.45
CA THR A 782 -14.05 -23.66 23.53
C THR A 782 -13.09 -23.38 22.40
N PHE A 783 -12.24 -24.34 22.00
CA PHE A 783 -11.30 -24.17 20.89
C PHE A 783 -12.01 -23.96 19.54
N ILE A 784 -13.06 -24.75 19.25
CA ILE A 784 -13.88 -24.59 18.04
C ILE A 784 -14.61 -23.24 18.07
N SER A 785 -15.18 -22.85 19.21
CA SER A 785 -15.87 -21.56 19.36
C SER A 785 -14.92 -20.37 19.10
N ALA A 786 -13.74 -20.35 19.74
CA ALA A 786 -12.75 -19.29 19.55
C ALA A 786 -12.20 -19.23 18.11
N SER A 787 -11.96 -20.39 17.50
CA SER A 787 -11.50 -20.48 16.10
C SER A 787 -12.57 -19.98 15.13
N LEU A 788 -13.83 -20.38 15.32
CA LEU A 788 -14.96 -19.91 14.53
C LEU A 788 -15.14 -18.39 14.70
N GLN A 789 -15.07 -17.86 15.92
CA GLN A 789 -15.15 -16.42 16.19
C GLN A 789 -14.00 -15.64 15.52
N SER A 790 -12.81 -16.23 15.43
CA SER A 790 -11.66 -15.64 14.71
C SER A 790 -11.91 -15.54 13.19
N TYR A 791 -12.50 -16.56 12.57
CA TYR A 791 -12.84 -16.53 11.13
C TYR A 791 -14.13 -15.72 10.82
N LEU A 792 -15.07 -15.66 11.77
CA LEU A 792 -16.26 -14.80 11.70
C LEU A 792 -15.96 -13.32 11.99
N THR A 793 -14.80 -12.99 12.57
CA THR A 793 -14.30 -11.60 12.66
C THR A 793 -13.35 -11.26 11.51
N SER A 794 -12.30 -12.06 11.31
CA SER A 794 -11.35 -11.92 10.21
C SER A 794 -11.72 -12.81 9.01
N SER A 795 -12.47 -12.24 8.05
CA SER A 795 -12.99 -13.00 6.90
C SER A 795 -11.87 -13.59 6.03
N LEU A 796 -11.80 -14.91 5.96
CA LEU A 796 -10.87 -15.64 5.09
C LEU A 796 -11.11 -15.28 3.61
N ARG A 797 -10.01 -15.24 2.83
CA ARG A 797 -10.03 -15.02 1.39
C ARG A 797 -9.21 -16.09 0.69
N TYR A 798 -9.55 -16.38 -0.56
CA TYR A 798 -8.69 -17.22 -1.41
C TYR A 798 -7.31 -16.58 -1.62
N PRO A 799 -6.24 -17.37 -1.83
CA PRO A 799 -4.90 -16.85 -2.03
C PRO A 799 -4.79 -15.97 -3.28
N ARG A 800 -3.89 -14.98 -3.25
CA ARG A 800 -3.59 -14.13 -4.42
C ARG A 800 -2.79 -14.91 -5.46
N ILE A 801 -3.12 -14.67 -6.73
CA ILE A 801 -2.40 -15.17 -7.90
C ILE A 801 -1.12 -14.35 -8.06
N ASN A 802 0.03 -15.03 -8.03
CA ASN A 802 1.35 -14.43 -8.09
C ASN A 802 2.18 -14.88 -9.30
N SER A 803 1.76 -15.91 -10.04
CA SER A 803 2.43 -16.33 -11.28
C SER A 803 1.45 -16.55 -12.44
N PHE A 804 1.96 -16.43 -13.67
CA PHE A 804 1.24 -16.82 -14.89
C PHE A 804 0.82 -18.31 -14.87
N ALA A 805 1.55 -19.18 -14.16
CA ALA A 805 1.21 -20.58 -13.98
C ALA A 805 -0.02 -20.76 -13.06
N GLU A 806 -0.11 -20.01 -11.96
CA GLU A 806 -1.31 -19.95 -11.11
C GLU A 806 -2.50 -19.34 -11.84
N LEU A 807 -2.29 -18.25 -12.60
CA LEU A 807 -3.33 -17.60 -13.40
C LEU A 807 -4.01 -18.60 -14.34
N ARG A 808 -3.20 -19.46 -14.98
CA ARG A 808 -3.68 -20.59 -15.80
C ARG A 808 -4.41 -21.66 -14.99
N ARG A 809 -3.91 -22.05 -13.81
CA ARG A 809 -4.58 -23.05 -12.92
C ARG A 809 -5.94 -22.55 -12.41
N ALA A 810 -6.06 -21.26 -12.12
CA ALA A 810 -7.29 -20.61 -11.70
C ALA A 810 -8.32 -20.41 -12.82
N GLY A 811 -7.97 -20.75 -14.08
CA GLY A 811 -8.84 -20.57 -15.25
C GLY A 811 -9.18 -19.12 -15.58
N MET A 812 -8.55 -18.15 -14.92
CA MET A 812 -8.91 -16.73 -14.99
C MET A 812 -8.57 -16.15 -16.35
N LYS A 813 -9.59 -15.60 -17.03
CA LYS A 813 -9.45 -14.91 -18.31
C LYS A 813 -9.07 -13.44 -18.10
N VAL A 814 -8.14 -12.96 -18.93
CA VAL A 814 -7.68 -11.57 -18.93
C VAL A 814 -8.19 -10.87 -20.19
N LYS A 815 -8.98 -9.81 -20.04
CA LYS A 815 -9.40 -8.98 -21.17
C LYS A 815 -8.24 -8.13 -21.69
N ILE A 816 -8.08 -8.11 -23.01
CA ILE A 816 -7.13 -7.28 -23.78
C ILE A 816 -7.88 -6.68 -24.97
N SER A 817 -7.57 -5.45 -25.37
CA SER A 817 -8.22 -4.85 -26.56
C SER A 817 -7.62 -5.41 -27.86
N ARG A 818 -8.36 -5.31 -28.99
CA ARG A 818 -7.85 -5.71 -30.31
C ARG A 818 -6.57 -4.95 -30.70
N TYR A 819 -6.53 -3.65 -30.41
CA TYR A 819 -5.35 -2.80 -30.61
C TYR A 819 -4.13 -3.34 -29.82
N GLU A 820 -4.26 -3.48 -28.50
CA GLU A 820 -3.20 -4.05 -27.65
C GLU A 820 -2.79 -5.46 -28.10
N TYR A 821 -3.73 -6.30 -28.53
CA TYR A 821 -3.44 -7.66 -29.00
C TYR A 821 -2.53 -7.64 -30.24
N THR A 822 -2.71 -6.69 -31.17
CA THR A 822 -1.83 -6.54 -32.34
C THR A 822 -0.41 -6.08 -31.99
N LEU A 823 -0.18 -5.53 -30.79
CA LEU A 823 1.16 -5.16 -30.32
C LEU A 823 1.91 -6.32 -29.64
N LEU A 824 1.23 -7.39 -29.19
CA LEU A 824 1.88 -8.53 -28.52
C LEU A 824 3.05 -9.17 -29.31
N PRO A 825 3.00 -9.33 -30.64
CA PRO A 825 4.12 -9.87 -31.41
C PRO A 825 5.41 -9.04 -31.39
N ALA A 826 5.34 -7.76 -31.00
CA ALA A 826 6.53 -6.93 -30.81
C ALA A 826 7.24 -7.18 -29.46
N TYR A 827 6.58 -7.87 -28.51
CA TYR A 827 7.08 -8.13 -27.16
C TYR A 827 7.33 -9.61 -26.85
N PHE A 828 6.78 -10.56 -27.65
CA PHE A 828 6.82 -11.99 -27.36
C PHE A 828 7.19 -12.85 -28.56
N GLU A 829 7.99 -13.89 -28.31
CA GLU A 829 8.21 -14.97 -29.27
C GLU A 829 6.89 -15.66 -29.68
N PRO A 830 6.76 -16.11 -30.95
CA PRO A 830 5.60 -16.85 -31.45
C PRO A 830 5.22 -18.11 -30.65
N LYS A 831 6.16 -18.73 -29.93
CA LYS A 831 5.90 -19.88 -29.05
C LYS A 831 5.09 -19.46 -27.81
N THR A 832 5.41 -18.31 -27.23
CA THR A 832 4.78 -17.79 -26.01
C THR A 832 3.37 -17.25 -26.30
N LEU A 833 3.18 -16.61 -27.47
CA LEU A 833 1.88 -16.11 -27.94
C LEU A 833 0.81 -17.22 -27.97
N LYS A 834 1.12 -18.40 -28.53
CA LYS A 834 0.19 -19.55 -28.61
C LYS A 834 -0.29 -20.11 -27.27
N TRP A 835 0.43 -19.80 -26.18
CA TRP A 835 -0.04 -20.11 -24.82
C TRP A 835 -0.86 -18.93 -24.24
N LEU A 836 -0.40 -17.69 -24.43
CA LEU A 836 -1.09 -16.47 -23.99
C LEU A 836 -2.49 -16.33 -24.60
N GLU A 837 -2.69 -16.77 -25.85
CA GLU A 837 -3.99 -16.90 -26.53
C GLU A 837 -5.05 -17.63 -25.69
N ARG A 838 -4.65 -18.58 -24.82
CA ARG A 838 -5.58 -19.34 -23.97
C ARG A 838 -5.95 -18.59 -22.68
N VAL A 839 -5.16 -17.59 -22.29
CA VAL A 839 -5.36 -16.76 -21.09
C VAL A 839 -6.10 -15.48 -21.44
N PHE A 840 -5.76 -14.85 -22.57
CA PHE A 840 -6.39 -13.63 -23.02
C PHE A 840 -7.81 -13.84 -23.57
N THR A 841 -8.56 -12.75 -23.66
CA THR A 841 -9.86 -12.67 -24.32
C THR A 841 -9.94 -11.30 -25.00
N VAL A 842 -9.98 -11.30 -26.33
CA VAL A 842 -9.85 -10.08 -27.13
C VAL A 842 -11.19 -9.34 -27.18
N VAL A 843 -11.18 -8.08 -26.73
CA VAL A 843 -12.31 -7.15 -26.76
C VAL A 843 -12.20 -6.31 -28.03
N PRO A 844 -13.26 -6.18 -28.85
CA PRO A 844 -13.17 -5.54 -30.16
C PRO A 844 -12.94 -4.02 -30.08
N SER A 845 -13.52 -3.35 -29.09
CA SER A 845 -13.34 -1.91 -28.83
C SER A 845 -12.32 -1.67 -27.70
N PHE A 846 -11.45 -0.67 -27.89
CA PHE A 846 -10.60 -0.16 -26.82
C PHE A 846 -11.41 0.58 -25.75
N ASP A 847 -12.42 1.35 -26.17
CA ASP A 847 -13.29 2.15 -25.30
C ASP A 847 -14.10 1.29 -24.31
N GLU A 848 -14.59 0.11 -24.74
CA GLU A 848 -15.26 -0.84 -23.84
C GLU A 848 -14.31 -1.28 -22.71
N LEU A 849 -13.06 -1.58 -23.04
CA LEU A 849 -12.05 -2.01 -22.07
C LEU A 849 -11.58 -0.85 -21.17
N GLN A 850 -11.38 0.33 -21.73
CA GLN A 850 -11.04 1.55 -21.00
C GLN A 850 -12.13 1.90 -19.97
N ASN A 851 -13.40 1.87 -20.38
CA ASN A 851 -14.52 2.06 -19.45
C ASN A 851 -14.59 0.95 -18.39
N GLN A 852 -14.27 -0.30 -18.73
CA GLN A 852 -14.25 -1.40 -17.74
C GLN A 852 -13.13 -1.28 -16.70
N ARG A 853 -11.93 -0.78 -17.09
CA ARG A 853 -10.82 -0.48 -16.16
C ARG A 853 -11.25 0.54 -15.09
N ILE A 854 -11.97 1.59 -15.50
CA ILE A 854 -12.38 2.70 -14.62
C ILE A 854 -13.59 2.33 -13.75
N ASN A 855 -14.53 1.52 -14.27
CA ASN A 855 -15.75 1.11 -13.56
C ASN A 855 -15.53 0.04 -12.45
N LEU A 856 -14.30 -0.45 -12.24
CA LEU A 856 -13.91 -1.39 -11.17
C LEU A 856 -14.84 -2.62 -10.98
N LYS A 857 -15.41 -3.16 -12.07
CA LYS A 857 -16.28 -4.36 -12.01
C LYS A 857 -15.43 -5.63 -11.86
N ASN A 858 -15.31 -6.13 -10.62
CA ASN A 858 -14.45 -7.23 -10.17
C ASN A 858 -14.65 -8.65 -10.80
N ARG A 859 -15.31 -8.77 -11.96
CA ARG A 859 -15.64 -10.06 -12.60
C ARG A 859 -14.54 -10.63 -13.48
N PHE A 860 -13.64 -9.80 -14.01
CA PHE A 860 -12.61 -10.20 -14.97
C PHE A 860 -11.28 -9.51 -14.63
N ALA A 861 -10.16 -10.15 -14.96
CA ALA A 861 -8.88 -9.46 -15.03
C ALA A 861 -8.78 -8.65 -16.33
N THR A 862 -8.01 -7.57 -16.34
CA THR A 862 -7.78 -6.74 -17.54
C THR A 862 -6.30 -6.40 -17.68
N THR A 863 -5.83 -6.21 -18.91
CA THR A 863 -4.59 -5.46 -19.16
C THR A 863 -4.71 -4.04 -18.58
N ILE A 864 -3.61 -3.47 -18.08
CA ILE A 864 -3.50 -2.05 -17.69
C ILE A 864 -2.04 -1.57 -17.83
N ILE A 865 -1.88 -0.26 -17.95
CA ILE A 865 -0.59 0.45 -18.04
C ILE A 865 -0.25 1.11 -16.70
N SER A 866 1.02 1.26 -16.33
CA SER A 866 1.42 1.79 -15.03
C SER A 866 0.88 3.21 -14.70
N PRO A 867 0.77 4.18 -15.64
CA PRO A 867 0.20 5.49 -15.34
C PRO A 867 -1.31 5.44 -15.05
N LEU A 868 -2.07 4.54 -15.70
CA LEU A 868 -3.48 4.35 -15.36
C LEU A 868 -3.63 3.56 -14.05
N TRP A 869 -2.71 2.62 -13.77
CA TRP A 869 -2.71 1.89 -12.50
C TRP A 869 -2.38 2.78 -11.29
N SER A 870 -1.50 3.78 -11.38
CA SER A 870 -1.25 4.71 -10.27
C SER A 870 -2.50 5.52 -9.92
N VAL A 871 -3.19 6.07 -10.93
CA VAL A 871 -4.50 6.74 -10.78
C VAL A 871 -5.55 5.79 -10.18
N VAL A 872 -5.68 4.58 -10.73
CA VAL A 872 -6.62 3.56 -10.25
C VAL A 872 -6.30 3.04 -8.84
N SER A 873 -5.03 3.06 -8.42
CA SER A 873 -4.61 2.70 -7.07
C SER A 873 -4.92 3.81 -6.06
N ARG A 874 -4.67 5.10 -6.41
CA ARG A 874 -5.06 6.27 -5.59
C ARG A 874 -6.59 6.44 -5.50
N TYR A 875 -7.31 6.03 -6.54
CA TYR A 875 -8.77 5.91 -6.52
C TYR A 875 -9.25 4.83 -5.56
N GLN A 876 -8.60 3.65 -5.57
CA GLN A 876 -8.98 2.53 -4.71
C GLN A 876 -8.54 2.66 -3.25
N SER A 877 -7.51 3.46 -2.91
CA SER A 877 -7.17 3.75 -1.51
C SER A 877 -8.25 4.56 -0.79
N ASN A 878 -9.08 5.29 -1.54
CA ASN A 878 -10.20 6.07 -1.01
C ASN A 878 -11.49 5.23 -0.87
N LEU A 879 -11.46 3.96 -1.29
CA LEU A 879 -12.59 3.02 -1.15
C LEU A 879 -12.37 2.15 0.11
N PRO A 880 -13.44 1.77 0.85
CA PRO A 880 -13.29 1.02 2.11
C PRO A 880 -12.52 -0.30 1.99
N GLN A 881 -12.54 -0.91 0.80
CA GLN A 881 -11.62 -1.98 0.39
C GLN A 881 -11.31 -1.83 -1.10
N PRO A 882 -10.06 -2.06 -1.55
CA PRO A 882 -9.74 -2.13 -2.98
C PRO A 882 -10.48 -3.29 -3.67
N ALA A 883 -10.77 -3.12 -4.96
CA ALA A 883 -11.39 -4.12 -5.83
C ALA A 883 -10.37 -4.95 -6.63
N PHE A 884 -9.20 -4.39 -6.93
CA PHE A 884 -8.15 -4.98 -7.76
C PHE A 884 -6.77 -4.85 -7.12
N TYR A 885 -5.83 -5.66 -7.61
CA TYR A 885 -4.41 -5.59 -7.30
C TYR A 885 -3.59 -5.94 -8.55
N THR A 886 -2.31 -5.63 -8.52
CA THR A 886 -1.32 -6.05 -9.51
C THR A 886 -0.27 -6.94 -8.83
N SER A 887 0.32 -7.88 -9.56
CA SER A 887 1.40 -8.73 -9.04
C SER A 887 2.75 -8.34 -9.64
N LYS A 888 3.79 -8.20 -8.80
CA LYS A 888 5.15 -7.79 -9.22
C LYS A 888 5.77 -8.71 -10.28
N ASN A 889 5.31 -9.96 -10.32
CA ASN A 889 5.82 -11.05 -11.16
C ASN A 889 4.94 -11.31 -12.39
N ILE A 890 3.85 -10.56 -12.59
CA ILE A 890 2.92 -10.72 -13.73
C ILE A 890 2.87 -9.41 -14.52
N TYR A 891 3.74 -9.32 -15.52
CA TYR A 891 3.83 -8.21 -16.47
C TYR A 891 3.88 -8.75 -17.91
N ILE A 892 3.43 -7.92 -18.85
CA ILE A 892 3.43 -8.19 -20.29
C ILE A 892 4.70 -7.59 -20.90
N SER A 893 5.06 -6.36 -20.51
CA SER A 893 6.37 -5.75 -20.76
C SER A 893 6.66 -4.71 -19.68
N LYS A 894 7.93 -4.31 -19.52
CA LYS A 894 8.38 -3.33 -18.53
C LYS A 894 9.22 -2.24 -19.18
N GLY A 895 9.10 -1.02 -18.67
CA GLY A 895 9.92 0.11 -19.10
C GLY A 895 9.74 0.53 -20.57
N ILE A 896 8.57 0.30 -21.17
CA ILE A 896 8.27 0.69 -22.57
C ILE A 896 8.45 2.21 -22.69
N PRO A 897 9.40 2.72 -23.48
CA PRO A 897 9.59 4.15 -23.65
C PRO A 897 8.45 4.70 -24.52
N MET A 898 7.84 5.82 -24.10
CA MET A 898 6.73 6.46 -24.82
C MET A 898 7.12 7.84 -25.36
N ALA A 899 6.69 8.17 -26.57
CA ALA A 899 6.89 9.44 -27.26
C ALA A 899 5.61 10.00 -27.88
N VAL A 900 5.61 11.28 -28.23
CA VAL A 900 4.56 11.92 -29.04
C VAL A 900 4.73 11.48 -30.51
N PRO A 901 3.68 10.96 -31.19
CA PRO A 901 3.68 10.76 -32.62
C PRO A 901 3.53 12.11 -33.34
N MET A 902 4.40 12.37 -34.30
CA MET A 902 4.47 13.60 -35.09
C MET A 902 4.43 13.27 -36.59
N GLN A 903 4.04 14.24 -37.41
CA GLN A 903 4.15 14.08 -38.85
C GLN A 903 5.62 13.77 -39.22
N LYS A 904 5.85 12.81 -40.10
CA LYS A 904 7.18 12.53 -40.63
C LYS A 904 7.79 13.81 -41.20
N HIS A 905 9.01 14.14 -40.79
CA HIS A 905 9.70 15.41 -41.07
C HIS A 905 9.13 16.65 -40.34
N SER A 906 8.48 16.49 -39.19
CA SER A 906 7.91 17.62 -38.42
C SER A 906 8.98 18.64 -37.97
N ILE A 907 8.74 19.91 -38.28
CA ILE A 907 9.56 21.06 -37.86
C ILE A 907 9.65 21.20 -36.34
N TYR A 908 8.62 20.77 -35.61
CA TYR A 908 8.52 20.95 -34.16
C TYR A 908 9.41 19.98 -33.36
N LYS A 909 9.84 18.86 -33.96
CA LYS A 909 10.51 17.74 -33.27
C LYS A 909 11.69 18.18 -32.38
N LYS A 910 12.59 19.03 -32.88
CA LYS A 910 13.75 19.51 -32.11
C LYS A 910 13.36 20.39 -30.92
N SER A 911 12.42 21.32 -31.13
CA SER A 911 11.99 22.27 -30.09
C SER A 911 11.15 21.56 -29.02
N LEU A 912 10.26 20.65 -29.43
CA LEU A 912 9.50 19.80 -28.52
C LEU A 912 10.43 18.91 -27.68
N ASN A 913 11.44 18.29 -28.29
CA ASN A 913 12.44 17.49 -27.54
C ASN A 913 13.20 18.35 -26.52
N LYS A 914 13.67 19.55 -26.91
CA LYS A 914 14.30 20.52 -25.99
C LYS A 914 13.37 20.88 -24.83
N MET A 915 12.07 21.05 -25.09
CA MET A 915 11.09 21.30 -24.02
C MET A 915 10.86 20.06 -23.14
N ILE A 916 10.79 18.85 -23.70
CA ILE A 916 10.64 17.60 -22.93
C ILE A 916 11.84 17.40 -21.99
N TYR A 917 13.07 17.62 -22.45
CA TYR A 917 14.26 17.56 -21.59
C TYR A 917 14.22 18.61 -20.46
N ASN A 918 13.76 19.83 -20.74
CA ASN A 918 13.56 20.87 -19.73
C ASN A 918 12.42 20.55 -18.74
N ALA A 919 11.33 19.92 -19.21
CA ALA A 919 10.22 19.49 -18.36
C ALA A 919 10.64 18.35 -17.42
N HIS A 920 11.56 17.49 -17.87
CA HIS A 920 12.21 16.47 -17.03
C HIS A 920 13.17 17.08 -16.01
N SER A 921 14.08 17.98 -16.41
CA SER A 921 15.07 18.56 -15.48
C SER A 921 14.45 19.44 -14.39
N VAL A 922 13.26 19.99 -14.62
CA VAL A 922 12.47 20.76 -13.64
C VAL A 922 11.43 19.87 -12.91
N GLY A 923 11.27 18.61 -13.28
CA GLY A 923 10.32 17.68 -12.64
C GLY A 923 8.83 17.91 -12.98
N LEU A 924 8.52 18.76 -13.96
CA LEU A 924 7.15 19.02 -14.43
C LEU A 924 6.45 17.75 -14.91
N THR A 925 7.21 16.79 -15.46
CA THR A 925 6.69 15.49 -15.89
C THR A 925 6.11 14.68 -14.72
N GLN A 926 6.77 14.70 -13.55
CA GLN A 926 6.26 14.05 -12.33
C GLN A 926 5.11 14.84 -11.69
N LEU A 927 5.20 16.18 -11.71
CA LEU A 927 4.17 17.10 -11.19
C LEU A 927 2.82 16.86 -11.89
N TRP A 928 2.77 16.94 -13.22
CA TRP A 928 1.52 16.72 -13.95
C TRP A 928 1.02 15.28 -13.84
N SER A 929 1.92 14.28 -13.79
CA SER A 929 1.57 12.87 -13.57
C SER A 929 0.81 12.67 -12.24
N ASN A 930 1.24 13.33 -11.17
CA ASN A 930 0.55 13.31 -9.88
C ASN A 930 -0.80 14.04 -9.90
N GLN A 931 -0.95 15.09 -10.72
CA GLN A 931 -2.21 15.85 -10.87
C GLN A 931 -3.30 15.10 -11.65
N VAL A 932 -2.96 14.12 -12.50
CA VAL A 932 -3.97 13.55 -13.42
C VAL A 932 -5.10 12.79 -12.71
N TYR A 933 -4.87 12.31 -11.48
CA TYR A 933 -5.95 11.77 -10.65
C TYR A 933 -7.03 12.84 -10.38
N ASP A 934 -6.61 14.06 -10.05
CA ASP A 934 -7.47 15.18 -9.73
C ASP A 934 -8.12 15.75 -11.02
N ASP A 935 -7.40 15.75 -12.16
CA ASP A 935 -7.96 16.04 -13.48
C ASP A 935 -9.08 15.04 -13.87
N MET A 936 -8.87 13.74 -13.67
CA MET A 936 -9.86 12.69 -13.98
C MET A 936 -11.07 12.72 -13.04
N LEU A 937 -10.91 13.22 -11.82
CA LEU A 937 -12.00 13.49 -10.89
C LEU A 937 -12.84 14.70 -11.36
N ALA A 938 -12.18 15.81 -11.71
CA ALA A 938 -12.83 17.01 -12.22
C ALA A 938 -13.59 16.76 -13.54
N ALA A 939 -13.00 16.00 -14.46
CA ALA A 939 -13.63 15.55 -15.70
C ALA A 939 -14.71 14.46 -15.52
N LYS A 940 -15.07 14.13 -14.26
CA LYS A 940 -16.09 13.13 -13.86
C LYS A 940 -15.87 11.74 -14.49
N LYS A 941 -14.64 11.39 -14.83
CA LYS A 941 -14.27 10.06 -15.31
C LYS A 941 -14.24 9.05 -14.16
N LEU A 942 -13.84 9.51 -12.97
CA LEU A 942 -13.86 8.72 -11.73
C LEU A 942 -15.18 8.97 -10.98
N ASN A 943 -15.91 7.90 -10.66
CA ASN A 943 -17.14 7.97 -9.88
C ASN A 943 -16.81 8.01 -8.39
N THR A 944 -17.04 9.14 -7.71
CA THR A 944 -16.78 9.27 -6.26
C THR A 944 -17.59 8.28 -5.41
N THR A 945 -18.75 7.84 -5.92
CA THR A 945 -19.68 6.92 -5.25
C THR A 945 -19.65 5.50 -5.84
N VAL A 946 -18.47 4.86 -5.94
CA VAL A 946 -18.45 3.41 -6.25
C VAL A 946 -18.91 2.62 -5.03
N ASN A 947 -20.18 2.23 -5.04
CA ASN A 947 -20.75 1.26 -4.10
C ASN A 947 -20.16 -0.14 -4.38
N LEU A 948 -18.90 -0.36 -4.01
CA LEU A 948 -18.27 -1.68 -3.88
C LEU A 948 -18.87 -2.41 -2.67
N VAL A 949 -20.13 -2.82 -2.79
CA VAL A 949 -20.90 -3.44 -1.69
C VAL A 949 -20.27 -4.78 -1.30
N SER A 950 -19.39 -4.72 -0.31
CA SER A 950 -19.01 -5.86 0.52
C SER A 950 -18.62 -5.43 1.95
N ARG A 951 -19.24 -4.39 2.52
CA ARG A 951 -19.33 -4.34 4.00
C ARG A 951 -19.98 -5.66 4.41
N ARG A 952 -19.32 -6.46 5.25
CA ARG A 952 -19.90 -7.72 5.74
C ARG A 952 -21.23 -7.35 6.39
N LYS A 953 -22.31 -8.09 6.12
CA LYS A 953 -23.51 -7.94 6.94
C LYS A 953 -23.11 -8.28 8.36
N GLU A 954 -23.46 -7.42 9.31
CA GLU A 954 -23.15 -7.61 10.73
C GLU A 954 -24.06 -8.67 11.39
N GLN A 955 -24.85 -9.36 10.55
CA GLN A 955 -25.81 -10.41 10.88
C GLN A 955 -25.57 -11.59 9.93
N LEU A 956 -25.57 -12.82 10.46
CA LEU A 956 -25.55 -14.06 9.67
C LEU A 956 -26.95 -14.38 9.13
N GLU A 957 -27.02 -14.92 7.91
CA GLU A 957 -28.26 -15.41 7.30
C GLU A 957 -28.39 -16.94 7.46
N LEU A 958 -29.63 -17.46 7.37
CA LEU A 958 -29.88 -18.91 7.35
C LEU A 958 -29.13 -19.63 6.21
N ARG A 959 -28.77 -18.91 5.14
CA ARG A 959 -27.94 -19.40 4.02
C ARG A 959 -26.51 -19.71 4.45
N ASP A 960 -25.96 -18.98 5.42
CA ASP A 960 -24.59 -19.20 5.89
C ASP A 960 -24.46 -20.50 6.70
N LEU A 961 -25.58 -21.06 7.15
CA LEU A 961 -25.66 -22.36 7.83
C LEU A 961 -25.93 -23.54 6.88
N TYR A 962 -25.86 -23.34 5.55
CA TYR A 962 -26.24 -24.34 4.53
C TYR A 962 -25.63 -25.73 4.74
N TRP A 963 -24.32 -25.83 5.00
CA TRP A 963 -23.64 -27.11 5.21
C TRP A 963 -24.02 -27.78 6.54
N LEU A 964 -24.38 -27.01 7.57
CA LEU A 964 -24.89 -27.53 8.84
C LEU A 964 -26.30 -28.10 8.68
N TRP A 965 -27.17 -27.44 7.89
CA TRP A 965 -28.48 -27.96 7.53
C TRP A 965 -28.39 -29.25 6.70
N TRP A 966 -27.43 -29.34 5.76
CA TRP A 966 -27.16 -30.57 5.02
C TRP A 966 -26.68 -31.71 5.93
N LEU A 967 -25.74 -31.45 6.84
CA LEU A 967 -25.24 -32.42 7.81
C LEU A 967 -26.38 -32.93 8.72
N TYR A 968 -27.25 -32.04 9.18
CA TYR A 968 -28.44 -32.39 9.97
C TYR A 968 -29.43 -33.23 9.16
N GLY A 969 -29.81 -32.79 7.95
CA GLY A 969 -30.78 -33.47 7.09
C GLY A 969 -30.33 -34.88 6.68
N VAL A 970 -29.06 -35.05 6.31
CA VAL A 970 -28.48 -36.37 6.00
C VAL A 970 -28.41 -37.24 7.27
N GLY A 971 -28.08 -36.67 8.42
CA GLY A 971 -28.09 -37.38 9.71
C GLY A 971 -29.48 -37.90 10.11
N VAL A 972 -30.53 -37.08 9.92
CA VAL A 972 -31.93 -37.47 10.14
C VAL A 972 -32.37 -38.53 9.13
N LEU A 973 -32.08 -38.35 7.84
CA LEU A 973 -32.41 -39.35 6.82
C LEU A 973 -31.77 -40.71 7.14
N LEU A 974 -30.46 -40.73 7.45
CA LEU A 974 -29.76 -41.95 7.81
C LEU A 974 -30.33 -42.60 9.08
N SER A 975 -30.67 -41.81 10.11
CA SER A 975 -31.24 -42.37 11.35
C SER A 975 -32.63 -42.98 11.13
N THR A 976 -33.48 -42.37 10.29
CA THR A 976 -34.78 -42.95 9.93
C THR A 976 -34.63 -44.25 9.13
N LEU A 977 -33.69 -44.31 8.18
CA LEU A 977 -33.38 -45.54 7.43
C LEU A 977 -32.88 -46.67 8.35
N VAL A 978 -32.01 -46.36 9.31
CA VAL A 978 -31.56 -47.32 10.33
C VAL A 978 -32.74 -47.79 11.20
N PHE A 979 -33.59 -46.88 11.67
CA PHE A 979 -34.78 -47.24 12.45
C PHE A 979 -35.74 -48.17 11.68
N PHE A 980 -35.99 -47.91 10.39
CA PHE A 980 -36.80 -48.82 9.57
C PHE A 980 -36.11 -50.19 9.34
N ALA A 981 -34.79 -50.23 9.19
CA ALA A 981 -34.02 -51.47 9.08
C ALA A 981 -34.05 -52.28 10.39
N GLU A 982 -33.92 -51.63 11.54
CA GLU A 982 -34.07 -52.23 12.88
C GLU A 982 -35.49 -52.78 13.08
N LEU A 983 -36.52 -52.00 12.73
CA LEU A 983 -37.92 -52.43 12.83
C LEU A 983 -38.22 -53.64 11.92
N TRP A 984 -37.67 -53.65 10.70
CA TRP A 984 -37.80 -54.76 9.76
C TRP A 984 -37.06 -56.02 10.26
N TYR A 985 -35.83 -55.87 10.75
CA TYR A 985 -35.06 -56.96 11.33
C TYR A 985 -35.74 -57.53 12.58
N HIS A 986 -36.23 -56.67 13.48
CA HIS A 986 -36.98 -57.09 14.66
C HIS A 986 -38.27 -57.82 14.28
N LYS A 987 -39.06 -57.30 13.33
CA LYS A 987 -40.28 -57.95 12.82
C LYS A 987 -39.99 -59.30 12.14
N ARG A 988 -38.82 -59.48 11.52
CA ARG A 988 -38.36 -60.75 10.94
C ARG A 988 -37.89 -61.72 12.03
N SER A 989 -37.18 -61.23 13.05
CA SER A 989 -36.72 -62.01 14.21
C SER A 989 -37.90 -62.51 15.05
N THR A 990 -38.84 -61.65 15.44
CA THR A 990 -40.03 -62.04 16.20
C THR A 990 -40.94 -62.98 15.42
N LYS A 991 -41.00 -62.89 14.08
CA LYS A 991 -41.69 -63.89 13.25
C LYS A 991 -40.99 -65.25 13.25
N LYS A 992 -39.66 -65.31 13.38
CA LYS A 992 -38.90 -66.56 13.50
C LYS A 992 -39.12 -67.18 14.88
N ALA A 993 -38.89 -66.41 15.95
CA ALA A 993 -39.10 -66.86 17.33
C ALA A 993 -40.55 -67.33 17.60
N LYS A 994 -41.57 -66.64 17.04
CA LYS A 994 -42.97 -67.09 17.16
C LYS A 994 -43.28 -68.38 16.38
N ARG A 995 -42.53 -68.72 15.33
CA ARG A 995 -42.65 -70.03 14.66
C ARG A 995 -41.99 -71.10 15.51
N GLU A 996 -40.75 -70.87 15.92
CA GLU A 996 -39.97 -71.78 16.77
C GLU A 996 -40.72 -72.12 18.08
N GLN A 997 -41.38 -71.14 18.70
CA GLN A 997 -42.18 -71.33 19.91
C GLN A 997 -43.57 -71.97 19.64
N SER A 998 -44.16 -71.81 18.45
CA SER A 998 -45.36 -72.57 18.05
C SER A 998 -45.01 -74.04 17.85
N GLU A 999 -43.94 -74.30 17.10
CA GLU A 999 -43.37 -75.63 16.86
C GLU A 999 -42.89 -76.31 18.16
N GLU A 1000 -42.63 -75.56 19.23
CA GLU A 1000 -42.30 -76.09 20.56
C GLU A 1000 -43.57 -76.36 21.41
N ASN A 1001 -44.53 -75.44 21.44
CA ASN A 1001 -45.81 -75.64 22.13
C ASN A 1001 -46.61 -76.82 21.55
N GLU A 1002 -46.69 -76.96 20.22
CA GLU A 1002 -47.35 -78.09 19.55
C GLU A 1002 -46.72 -79.44 19.96
N ARG A 1003 -45.40 -79.48 20.15
CA ARG A 1003 -44.72 -80.67 20.68
C ARG A 1003 -45.09 -80.96 22.14
N VAL A 1004 -45.22 -79.95 23.00
CA VAL A 1004 -45.62 -80.13 24.40
C VAL A 1004 -47.06 -80.64 24.51
N GLU A 1005 -48.00 -80.07 23.76
CA GLU A 1005 -49.40 -80.47 23.75
C GLU A 1005 -49.58 -81.92 23.24
N GLN A 1006 -48.82 -82.31 22.20
CA GLN A 1006 -48.73 -83.69 21.72
C GLN A 1006 -48.23 -84.65 22.83
N TYR A 1007 -47.29 -84.23 23.68
CA TYR A 1007 -46.82 -85.04 24.82
C TYR A 1007 -47.87 -85.17 25.94
N GLU A 1008 -48.59 -84.11 26.27
CA GLU A 1008 -49.65 -84.17 27.28
C GLU A 1008 -50.84 -85.05 26.84
N LEU A 1009 -51.28 -84.94 25.59
CA LEU A 1009 -52.34 -85.79 25.03
C LEU A 1009 -51.97 -87.28 25.10
N ASN A 1010 -50.73 -87.63 24.76
CA ASN A 1010 -50.21 -88.98 24.91
C ASN A 1010 -50.17 -89.44 26.38
N MET A 1011 -49.79 -88.58 27.31
CA MET A 1011 -49.79 -88.91 28.75
C MET A 1011 -51.23 -89.08 29.30
N GLN A 1012 -52.19 -88.27 28.86
CA GLN A 1012 -53.60 -88.43 29.23
C GLN A 1012 -54.20 -89.72 28.65
N ALA A 1013 -53.86 -90.09 27.41
CA ALA A 1013 -54.24 -91.37 26.84
C ALA A 1013 -53.68 -92.54 27.67
N PHE A 1014 -52.40 -92.46 28.08
CA PHE A 1014 -51.77 -93.46 28.95
C PHE A 1014 -52.49 -93.59 30.30
N ARG A 1015 -52.85 -92.47 30.95
CA ARG A 1015 -53.65 -92.47 32.20
C ARG A 1015 -55.04 -93.09 31.99
N ARG A 1016 -55.72 -92.82 30.88
CA ARG A 1016 -57.04 -93.43 30.56
C ARG A 1016 -56.94 -94.94 30.30
N VAL A 1017 -55.83 -95.42 29.74
CA VAL A 1017 -55.56 -96.87 29.58
C VAL A 1017 -55.25 -97.52 30.93
N ALA A 1018 -54.46 -96.88 31.79
CA ALA A 1018 -54.19 -97.38 33.14
C ALA A 1018 -55.46 -97.47 34.00
N LEU A 1019 -56.29 -96.41 34.02
CA LEU A 1019 -57.55 -96.41 34.77
C LEU A 1019 -58.55 -97.46 34.26
N ARG A 1020 -58.51 -97.80 32.96
CA ARG A 1020 -59.32 -98.88 32.36
C ARG A 1020 -58.81 -100.30 32.66
N ARG A 1021 -57.61 -100.46 33.25
CA ARG A 1021 -57.17 -101.72 33.87
C ARG A 1021 -57.61 -101.81 35.34
N GLN A 1022 -57.40 -100.75 36.13
CA GLN A 1022 -57.85 -100.68 37.53
C GLN A 1022 -59.39 -100.67 37.76
N LEU A 1023 -60.19 -100.76 36.70
CA LEU A 1023 -61.65 -100.91 36.73
C LEU A 1023 -62.09 -102.21 36.02
N ARG A 1024 -61.20 -103.19 35.93
CA ARG A 1024 -61.39 -104.50 35.26
C ARG A 1024 -60.74 -105.64 36.03
N ASP A 1025 -59.71 -105.35 36.81
CA ASP A 1025 -59.23 -106.16 37.94
C ASP A 1025 -59.94 -105.75 39.24
#